data_AF-A0A3B8QHN4-F1
#
_entry.id   AF-A0A3B8QHN4-F1
#
_cell.length_a   1.000
_cell.length_b   1.000
_cell.length_c   1.000
_cell.angle_alpha   90.00
_cell.angle_beta   90.00
_cell.angle_gamma   90.00
#
_symmetry.space_group_name_H-M   'P 1'
#
loop_
_entity.id
_entity.type
_entity.pdbx_description
1 polymer ?
#
loop_
_entity_poly.entity_id
_entity_poly.type
_entity_poly.pdbx_seq_one_letter_code
_entity_poly.pdbx_strand_id
1 'polypeptide(L)'
;WEALTGVRALPTVDLSGADLVVSFGDDFLSAASAQQLTKAYADRRTPGKGMLRHIQVESNLSLSGANADKRVKIKPSEVGSALAYLYNEVSGGSVAVGTLSDAVKSALKGIAKELTAAKGHSIVLVGGNSGANAHLAAAVNAALGNVGNTLRVDQPIYLRSGNDRAFNNAMADMQAGSVGTIVLVGANPAYNRPGFAEAVSKATYSLSLCDRLDETASLTSAAAPVPHYLESWADYTPNTTDLAVAQPTIRPLFNSKPAVEVLGALTGEKQSAKDWVKNTVSGFGLSWSQTLHDGGASVNNAASISVSETASKALAGASAAAEQASSVKGGDFELALYEKTVGAGFQSNNPWLHELPDPISRAAWDNYMTISAKDALALGIVNETQSNGALNGSLVTIKAGDFTLENVPALVQPGQAQGTVGLAVGYGRSAAGRVADSLGVNAFELNLANGFGTVTITVQEGEHEFASTQLGNTMMGRKIVNEVTLANFMADPSGASWNEKPTFHTMDGVKTSNEANLWANHDHETMHMWNMSIDLNSCTGCGACVIACHMENNVPVVGKDEIRNFRDMHWLRIDRYYSSDMTDARAEEENLGAIDKYAAMEVPGESPEVVFQPVMCQHCNHAPCETVCPVGATVHSREGLNHMAYNRCIGTRYCANNCPYKVRRFNWFNYQKNERFTGVNPAQDDFGRMVLNPDVTVRARGVMEKCTMCIQRIQYGKLEAKKAGQPVADGAFTTACAQACDTGAITFGDVNTAGSSVQVAKNDARSYHLLEEVGTQPSVFYQTKVRNRA
;
A
#
# COMPACT_ATOMS: atom_id res chain seq x y z
N TRP A 1 -24.42 7.92 -1.03
CA TRP A 1 -24.48 8.58 0.29
C TRP A 1 -25.31 9.85 0.29
N GLU A 2 -25.06 10.83 -0.57
CA GLU A 2 -25.88 12.07 -0.65
C GLU A 2 -27.40 11.79 -0.71
N ALA A 3 -27.87 10.82 -1.50
CA ALA A 3 -29.29 10.46 -1.54
C ALA A 3 -29.87 9.92 -0.21
N LEU A 4 -29.02 9.38 0.66
CA LEU A 4 -29.40 8.83 1.97
C LEU A 4 -29.33 9.89 3.07
N THR A 5 -28.26 10.69 3.07
CA THR A 5 -27.92 11.63 4.16
C THR A 5 -28.24 13.10 3.86
N GLY A 6 -28.48 13.45 2.59
CA GLY A 6 -28.57 14.84 2.12
C GLY A 6 -27.22 15.54 1.97
N VAL A 7 -26.11 14.88 2.32
CA VAL A 7 -24.75 15.46 2.31
C VAL A 7 -23.86 14.65 1.38
N ARG A 8 -23.16 15.33 0.47
CA ARG A 8 -22.18 14.73 -0.44
C ARG A 8 -20.84 14.49 0.25
N ALA A 9 -20.83 13.47 1.10
CA ALA A 9 -19.66 13.00 1.83
C ALA A 9 -19.75 11.49 2.06
N LEU A 10 -18.63 10.87 2.39
CA LEU A 10 -18.59 9.46 2.81
C LEU A 10 -18.88 9.38 4.32
N PRO A 11 -19.56 8.33 4.82
CA PRO A 11 -19.66 8.09 6.26
C PRO A 11 -18.31 7.64 6.81
N THR A 12 -17.98 8.00 8.06
CA THR A 12 -16.79 7.45 8.72
C THR A 12 -16.96 5.96 9.00
N VAL A 13 -15.93 5.17 8.71
CA VAL A 13 -15.84 3.76 9.07
C VAL A 13 -15.11 3.65 10.42
N ASP A 14 -15.79 3.11 11.42
CA ASP A 14 -15.23 2.88 12.76
C ASP A 14 -15.03 1.39 13.00
N LEU A 15 -13.77 0.96 13.06
CA LEU A 15 -13.39 -0.43 13.30
C LEU A 15 -13.20 -0.75 14.79
N SER A 16 -13.21 0.24 15.68
CA SER A 16 -12.87 0.06 17.10
C SER A 16 -13.75 -0.99 17.80
N GLY A 17 -15.04 -1.01 17.46
CA GLY A 17 -16.04 -1.97 17.96
C GLY A 17 -16.40 -3.09 16.99
N ALA A 18 -15.69 -3.24 15.87
CA ALA A 18 -15.97 -4.26 14.87
C ALA A 18 -15.20 -5.56 15.16
N ASP A 19 -15.91 -6.69 15.16
CA ASP A 19 -15.36 -8.05 15.24
C ASP A 19 -15.28 -8.71 13.86
N LEU A 20 -16.06 -8.23 12.89
CA LEU A 20 -16.09 -8.75 11.52
C LEU A 20 -16.16 -7.62 10.47
N VAL A 21 -15.20 -7.62 9.55
CA VAL A 21 -15.25 -6.82 8.31
C VAL A 21 -15.48 -7.75 7.13
N VAL A 22 -16.50 -7.44 6.32
CA VAL A 22 -16.73 -8.08 5.03
C VAL A 22 -16.62 -7.03 3.93
N SER A 23 -15.66 -7.17 3.03
CA SER A 23 -15.40 -6.18 1.99
C SER A 23 -15.70 -6.75 0.61
N PHE A 24 -16.43 -6.00 -0.22
CA PHE A 24 -16.76 -6.34 -1.60
C PHE A 24 -16.00 -5.45 -2.58
N GLY A 25 -14.88 -5.94 -3.12
CA GLY A 25 -14.06 -5.22 -4.09
C GLY A 25 -13.46 -3.91 -3.58
N ASP A 26 -13.50 -3.65 -2.26
CA ASP A 26 -12.87 -2.48 -1.65
C ASP A 26 -11.48 -2.87 -1.14
N ASP A 27 -10.45 -2.21 -1.67
CA ASP A 27 -9.07 -2.32 -1.19
C ASP A 27 -8.78 -1.24 -0.14
N PHE A 28 -9.53 -1.30 0.96
CA PHE A 28 -9.52 -0.28 2.01
C PHE A 28 -8.18 -0.12 2.76
N LEU A 29 -7.23 -1.06 2.59
CA LEU A 29 -5.86 -0.99 3.10
C LEU A 29 -4.89 -0.31 2.14
N SER A 30 -5.30 -0.04 0.90
CA SER A 30 -4.50 0.67 -0.09
C SER A 30 -4.62 2.19 0.03
N ALA A 31 -3.74 2.89 -0.67
CA ALA A 31 -3.78 4.35 -0.80
C ALA A 31 -5.01 4.87 -1.57
N ALA A 32 -5.76 4.01 -2.25
CA ALA A 32 -6.99 4.39 -2.94
C ALA A 32 -8.14 4.71 -1.97
N SER A 33 -8.07 4.18 -0.74
CA SER A 33 -9.08 4.40 0.30
C SER A 33 -9.12 5.85 0.75
N ALA A 34 -10.32 6.42 0.83
CA ALA A 34 -10.50 7.80 1.24
C ALA A 34 -10.25 8.04 2.74
N GLN A 35 -10.31 7.00 3.60
CA GLN A 35 -10.35 7.17 5.06
C GLN A 35 -9.11 6.62 5.79
N GLN A 36 -8.13 6.07 5.07
CA GLN A 36 -6.92 5.44 5.63
C GLN A 36 -7.19 4.54 6.85
N LEU A 37 -7.75 3.35 6.62
CA LEU A 37 -8.18 2.45 7.70
C LEU A 37 -7.07 1.53 8.24
N THR A 38 -5.85 1.61 7.69
CA THR A 38 -4.77 0.65 7.94
C THR A 38 -4.38 0.56 9.41
N LYS A 39 -4.27 1.70 10.12
CA LYS A 39 -3.97 1.71 11.56
C LYS A 39 -5.09 1.12 12.40
N ALA A 40 -6.33 1.58 12.20
CA ALA A 40 -7.49 1.05 12.92
C ALA A 40 -7.69 -0.45 12.68
N TYR A 41 -7.43 -0.91 11.45
CA TYR A 41 -7.39 -2.31 11.10
C TYR A 41 -6.31 -3.05 11.89
N ALA A 42 -5.06 -2.61 11.84
CA ALA A 42 -3.94 -3.24 12.53
C ALA A 42 -4.14 -3.32 14.05
N ASP A 43 -4.66 -2.27 14.69
CA ASP A 43 -4.97 -2.26 16.12
C ASP A 43 -5.95 -3.38 16.49
N ARG A 44 -6.97 -3.60 15.65
CA ARG A 44 -7.96 -4.67 15.82
C ARG A 44 -7.45 -6.04 15.39
N ARG A 45 -6.28 -6.14 14.74
CA ARG A 45 -5.58 -7.40 14.44
C ARG A 45 -4.67 -7.88 15.58
N THR A 46 -4.68 -7.20 16.73
CA THR A 46 -4.01 -7.68 17.95
C THR A 46 -4.57 -9.05 18.36
N PRO A 47 -3.73 -10.10 18.52
CA PRO A 47 -4.18 -11.44 18.86
C PRO A 47 -4.95 -11.53 20.18
N GLY A 48 -6.12 -12.19 20.15
CA GLY A 48 -6.96 -12.42 21.33
C GLY A 48 -8.42 -12.67 20.98
N LYS A 49 -9.27 -12.81 22.00
CA LYS A 49 -10.71 -13.14 21.85
C LYS A 49 -11.50 -12.16 20.97
N GLY A 50 -11.05 -10.91 20.87
CA GLY A 50 -11.66 -9.85 20.06
C GLY A 50 -10.86 -9.46 18.82
N MET A 51 -9.97 -10.33 18.34
CA MET A 51 -9.20 -10.08 17.11
C MET A 51 -10.16 -10.00 15.92
N LEU A 52 -10.11 -8.89 15.19
CA LEU A 52 -10.96 -8.64 14.02
C LEU A 52 -10.82 -9.76 13.00
N ARG A 53 -11.94 -10.32 12.55
CA ARG A 53 -12.01 -11.22 11.41
C ARG A 53 -12.24 -10.42 10.13
N HIS A 54 -11.49 -10.74 9.07
CA HIS A 54 -11.62 -10.09 7.78
C HIS A 54 -11.95 -11.09 6.67
N ILE A 55 -13.07 -10.86 5.98
CA ILE A 55 -13.46 -11.60 4.78
C ILE A 55 -13.47 -10.66 3.57
N GLN A 56 -12.64 -10.95 2.59
CA GLN A 56 -12.56 -10.17 1.34
C GLN A 56 -13.28 -10.94 0.22
N VAL A 57 -14.18 -10.27 -0.50
CA VAL A 57 -14.89 -10.78 -1.67
C VAL A 57 -14.49 -9.91 -2.86
N GLU A 58 -13.66 -10.41 -3.77
CA GLU A 58 -13.04 -9.57 -4.81
C GLU A 58 -12.60 -10.34 -6.06
N SER A 59 -12.31 -9.60 -7.13
CA SER A 59 -11.84 -10.14 -8.41
C SER A 59 -10.31 -10.17 -8.49
N ASN A 60 -9.68 -9.00 -8.33
CA ASN A 60 -8.23 -8.85 -8.27
C ASN A 60 -7.71 -9.30 -6.91
N LEU A 61 -6.47 -9.78 -6.80
CA LEU A 61 -5.83 -9.98 -5.49
C LEU A 61 -5.29 -8.63 -5.00
N SER A 62 -5.95 -8.05 -4.01
CA SER A 62 -5.63 -6.72 -3.47
C SER A 62 -4.79 -6.79 -2.19
N LEU A 63 -4.36 -5.63 -1.66
CA LEU A 63 -3.66 -5.57 -0.37
C LEU A 63 -4.59 -5.98 0.78
N SER A 64 -5.86 -5.54 0.74
CA SER A 64 -6.90 -6.02 1.65
C SER A 64 -7.09 -7.54 1.56
N GLY A 65 -7.19 -8.09 0.35
CA GLY A 65 -7.35 -9.53 0.13
C GLY A 65 -6.18 -10.37 0.63
N ALA A 66 -4.95 -9.89 0.42
CA ALA A 66 -3.75 -10.54 0.94
C ALA A 66 -3.70 -10.60 2.47
N ASN A 67 -4.34 -9.65 3.16
CA ASN A 67 -4.41 -9.58 4.62
C ASN A 67 -5.69 -10.21 5.21
N ALA A 68 -6.64 -10.65 4.38
CA ALA A 68 -7.87 -11.29 4.82
C ALA A 68 -7.63 -12.66 5.46
N ASP A 69 -8.52 -13.07 6.37
CA ASP A 69 -8.55 -14.42 6.92
C ASP A 69 -9.25 -15.41 5.97
N LYS A 70 -10.17 -14.88 5.16
CA LYS A 70 -10.87 -15.62 4.10
C LYS A 70 -11.03 -14.74 2.88
N ARG A 71 -10.77 -15.30 1.70
CA ARG A 71 -10.98 -14.62 0.42
C ARG A 71 -11.93 -15.40 -0.46
N VAL A 72 -12.88 -14.72 -1.09
CA VAL A 72 -13.86 -15.28 -2.02
C VAL A 72 -13.69 -14.59 -3.38
N LYS A 73 -13.42 -15.38 -4.42
CA LYS A 73 -13.26 -14.87 -5.79
C LYS A 73 -14.63 -14.68 -6.43
N ILE A 74 -14.88 -13.49 -6.99
CA ILE A 74 -16.11 -13.18 -7.75
C ILE A 74 -15.78 -12.31 -8.96
N LYS A 75 -16.68 -12.26 -9.94
CA LYS A 75 -16.60 -11.28 -11.04
C LYS A 75 -17.10 -9.89 -10.60
N PRO A 76 -16.59 -8.79 -11.18
CA PRO A 76 -17.08 -7.45 -10.86
C PRO A 76 -18.59 -7.28 -11.08
N SER A 77 -19.14 -7.88 -12.15
CA SER A 77 -20.58 -7.87 -12.45
C SER A 77 -21.43 -8.56 -11.38
N GLU A 78 -20.88 -9.51 -10.64
CA GLU A 78 -21.58 -10.29 -9.61
C GLU A 78 -21.70 -9.55 -8.28
N VAL A 79 -20.87 -8.52 -8.03
CA VAL A 79 -20.80 -7.81 -6.72
C VAL A 79 -22.18 -7.33 -6.25
N GLY A 80 -22.94 -6.68 -7.13
CA GLY A 80 -24.26 -6.15 -6.78
C GLY A 80 -25.26 -7.27 -6.46
N SER A 81 -25.24 -8.37 -7.23
CA SER A 81 -26.07 -9.55 -6.97
C SER A 81 -25.65 -10.26 -5.68
N ALA A 82 -24.36 -10.32 -5.37
CA ALA A 82 -23.84 -10.88 -4.13
C ALA A 82 -24.30 -10.08 -2.90
N LEU A 83 -24.28 -8.75 -2.98
CA LEU A 83 -24.80 -7.87 -1.93
C LEU A 83 -26.32 -8.01 -1.76
N ALA A 84 -27.08 -8.13 -2.86
CA ALA A 84 -28.53 -8.38 -2.82
C ALA A 84 -28.87 -9.75 -2.20
N TYR A 85 -28.11 -10.79 -2.55
CA TYR A 85 -28.23 -12.12 -1.93
C TYR A 85 -27.95 -12.04 -0.43
N LEU A 86 -26.85 -11.38 -0.05
CA LEU A 86 -26.47 -11.20 1.34
C LEU A 86 -27.55 -10.44 2.12
N TYR A 87 -28.11 -9.37 1.54
CA TYR A 87 -29.23 -8.62 2.12
C TYR A 87 -30.43 -9.54 2.42
N ASN A 88 -30.85 -10.37 1.47
CA ASN A 88 -31.95 -11.31 1.67
C ASN A 88 -31.69 -12.28 2.83
N GLU A 89 -30.48 -12.83 2.93
CA GLU A 89 -30.11 -13.77 3.99
C GLU A 89 -30.08 -13.09 5.38
N VAL A 90 -29.60 -11.84 5.50
CA VAL A 90 -29.50 -11.16 6.80
C VAL A 90 -30.80 -10.48 7.24
N SER A 91 -31.62 -10.00 6.30
CA SER A 91 -32.83 -9.23 6.60
C SER A 91 -34.12 -10.05 6.52
N GLY A 92 -34.06 -11.28 5.97
CA GLY A 92 -35.26 -12.04 5.59
C GLY A 92 -36.02 -11.44 4.41
N GLY A 93 -35.35 -10.60 3.62
CA GLY A 93 -35.92 -9.93 2.45
C GLY A 93 -36.10 -10.86 1.25
N SER A 94 -36.66 -10.32 0.17
CA SER A 94 -36.82 -11.04 -1.11
C SER A 94 -36.63 -10.09 -2.30
N VAL A 95 -35.54 -9.32 -2.29
CA VAL A 95 -35.17 -8.46 -3.42
C VAL A 95 -34.59 -9.29 -4.57
N ALA A 96 -34.59 -8.73 -5.77
CA ALA A 96 -34.06 -9.38 -6.96
C ALA A 96 -32.57 -9.73 -6.81
N VAL A 97 -32.19 -10.95 -7.17
CA VAL A 97 -30.79 -11.42 -7.17
C VAL A 97 -30.48 -11.90 -8.58
N GLY A 98 -29.41 -11.37 -9.18
CA GLY A 98 -28.93 -11.84 -10.47
C GLY A 98 -28.32 -13.24 -10.40
N THR A 99 -27.72 -13.69 -11.51
CA THR A 99 -27.10 -15.01 -11.56
C THR A 99 -25.84 -15.05 -10.71
N LEU A 100 -25.76 -16.05 -9.82
CA LEU A 100 -24.59 -16.36 -9.01
C LEU A 100 -24.38 -17.88 -9.02
N SER A 101 -23.11 -18.31 -9.03
CA SER A 101 -22.77 -19.72 -8.90
C SER A 101 -23.15 -20.27 -7.52
N ASP A 102 -23.40 -21.59 -7.43
CA ASP A 102 -23.74 -22.23 -6.16
C ASP A 102 -22.60 -22.16 -5.14
N ALA A 103 -21.35 -22.16 -5.61
CA ALA A 103 -20.18 -21.96 -4.76
C ALA A 103 -20.19 -20.57 -4.12
N VAL A 104 -20.48 -19.51 -4.88
CA VAL A 104 -20.59 -18.14 -4.36
C VAL A 104 -21.77 -18.02 -3.39
N LYS A 105 -22.95 -18.56 -3.72
CA LYS A 105 -24.11 -18.56 -2.81
C LYS A 105 -23.81 -19.26 -1.49
N SER A 106 -23.14 -20.42 -1.55
CA SER A 106 -22.74 -21.17 -0.35
C SER A 106 -21.77 -20.36 0.52
N ALA A 107 -20.78 -19.71 -0.10
CA ALA A 107 -19.86 -18.82 0.61
C ALA A 107 -20.59 -17.64 1.26
N LEU A 108 -21.49 -16.97 0.52
CA LEU A 108 -22.28 -15.84 1.01
C LEU A 108 -23.23 -16.22 2.14
N LYS A 109 -23.83 -17.41 2.09
CA LYS A 109 -24.67 -17.92 3.18
C LYS A 109 -23.88 -18.13 4.47
N GLY A 110 -22.64 -18.63 4.35
CA GLY A 110 -21.72 -18.71 5.49
C GLY A 110 -21.39 -17.33 6.05
N ILE A 111 -21.08 -16.37 5.17
CA ILE A 111 -20.81 -14.97 5.54
C ILE A 111 -22.02 -14.32 6.23
N ALA A 112 -23.24 -14.55 5.73
CA ALA A 112 -24.48 -14.02 6.32
C ALA A 112 -24.69 -14.51 7.76
N LYS A 113 -24.37 -15.79 8.02
CA LYS A 113 -24.42 -16.36 9.38
C LYS A 113 -23.44 -15.66 10.32
N GLU A 114 -22.21 -15.43 9.87
CA GLU A 114 -21.19 -14.74 10.67
C GLU A 114 -21.56 -13.27 10.93
N LEU A 115 -22.06 -12.57 9.90
CA LEU A 115 -22.55 -11.19 10.04
C LEU A 115 -23.74 -11.08 11.00
N THR A 116 -24.68 -12.03 10.93
CA THR A 116 -25.83 -12.07 11.85
C THR A 116 -25.39 -12.32 13.29
N ALA A 117 -24.37 -13.15 13.50
CA ALA A 117 -23.78 -13.37 14.82
C ALA A 117 -23.04 -12.13 15.36
N ALA A 118 -22.44 -11.33 14.48
CA ALA A 118 -21.76 -10.08 14.78
C ALA A 118 -22.65 -8.84 14.54
N LYS A 119 -23.96 -8.94 14.76
CA LYS A 119 -24.90 -7.84 14.57
C LYS A 119 -24.51 -6.63 15.43
N GLY A 120 -24.41 -5.44 14.83
CA GLY A 120 -23.93 -4.22 15.46
C GLY A 120 -22.41 -4.16 15.67
N HIS A 121 -21.71 -5.29 15.58
CA HIS A 121 -20.24 -5.40 15.73
C HIS A 121 -19.58 -5.85 14.42
N SER A 122 -20.20 -5.51 13.28
CA SER A 122 -19.68 -5.84 11.97
C SER A 122 -19.72 -4.64 11.04
N ILE A 123 -19.11 -4.76 9.87
CA ILE A 123 -19.27 -3.78 8.80
C ILE A 123 -19.15 -4.45 7.43
N VAL A 124 -19.99 -4.00 6.50
CA VAL A 124 -19.91 -4.37 5.09
C VAL A 124 -19.41 -3.20 4.26
N LEU A 125 -18.26 -3.37 3.61
CA LEU A 125 -17.64 -2.37 2.73
C LEU A 125 -17.86 -2.74 1.27
N VAL A 126 -17.87 -1.75 0.39
CA VAL A 126 -17.97 -1.96 -1.06
C VAL A 126 -17.16 -0.91 -1.81
N GLY A 127 -16.34 -1.38 -2.75
CA GLY A 127 -15.50 -0.55 -3.60
C GLY A 127 -16.14 -0.26 -4.95
N GLY A 128 -15.43 0.50 -5.78
CA GLY A 128 -15.84 0.85 -7.14
C GLY A 128 -16.86 1.99 -7.21
N ASN A 129 -17.31 2.29 -8.44
CA ASN A 129 -18.15 3.46 -8.74
C ASN A 129 -19.58 3.06 -9.11
N SER A 130 -20.26 2.29 -8.25
CA SER A 130 -21.65 1.85 -8.45
C SER A 130 -22.57 2.34 -7.33
N GLY A 131 -23.50 3.24 -7.67
CA GLY A 131 -24.51 3.74 -6.74
C GLY A 131 -25.43 2.63 -6.21
N ALA A 132 -25.78 1.65 -7.04
CA ALA A 132 -26.60 0.50 -6.64
C ALA A 132 -25.87 -0.39 -5.62
N ASN A 133 -24.60 -0.71 -5.87
CA ASN A 133 -23.81 -1.53 -4.95
C ASN A 133 -23.59 -0.82 -3.61
N ALA A 134 -23.27 0.49 -3.65
CA ALA A 134 -23.14 1.31 -2.45
C ALA A 134 -24.45 1.37 -1.64
N HIS A 135 -25.60 1.48 -2.31
CA HIS A 135 -26.91 1.47 -1.65
C HIS A 135 -27.21 0.11 -1.01
N LEU A 136 -26.93 -1.00 -1.71
CA LEU A 136 -27.12 -2.35 -1.17
C LEU A 136 -26.22 -2.61 0.04
N ALA A 137 -24.95 -2.23 0.00
CA ALA A 137 -24.06 -2.32 1.17
C ALA A 137 -24.58 -1.46 2.35
N ALA A 138 -25.10 -0.26 2.08
CA ALA A 138 -25.76 0.54 3.11
C ALA A 138 -27.00 -0.14 3.70
N ALA A 139 -27.81 -0.82 2.87
CA ALA A 139 -28.99 -1.56 3.30
C ALA A 139 -28.63 -2.80 4.14
N VAL A 140 -27.58 -3.54 3.77
CA VAL A 140 -27.04 -4.65 4.57
C VAL A 140 -26.56 -4.14 5.93
N ASN A 141 -25.77 -3.05 5.96
CA ASN A 141 -25.33 -2.44 7.21
C ASN A 141 -26.52 -1.93 8.06
N ALA A 142 -27.57 -1.38 7.44
CA ALA A 142 -28.77 -0.96 8.15
C ALA A 142 -29.51 -2.16 8.78
N ALA A 143 -29.66 -3.28 8.05
CA ALA A 143 -30.29 -4.50 8.56
C ALA A 143 -29.51 -5.12 9.75
N LEU A 144 -28.17 -4.99 9.71
CA LEU A 144 -27.27 -5.44 10.78
C LEU A 144 -27.16 -4.45 11.94
N GLY A 145 -27.79 -3.27 11.89
CA GLY A 145 -27.70 -2.26 12.94
C GLY A 145 -26.33 -1.58 13.02
N ASN A 146 -25.58 -1.57 11.92
CA ASN A 146 -24.23 -0.98 11.84
C ASN A 146 -24.27 0.54 11.61
N VAL A 147 -25.36 1.06 11.03
CA VAL A 147 -25.56 2.50 10.77
C VAL A 147 -25.70 3.26 12.10
N GLY A 148 -24.79 4.21 12.34
CA GLY A 148 -24.66 4.92 13.62
C GLY A 148 -23.75 4.24 14.64
N ASN A 149 -23.24 3.04 14.34
CA ASN A 149 -22.24 2.35 15.16
C ASN A 149 -20.91 2.23 14.41
N THR A 150 -20.66 1.13 13.71
CA THR A 150 -19.44 0.93 12.89
C THR A 150 -19.47 1.76 11.59
N LEU A 151 -20.64 2.20 11.14
CA LEU A 151 -20.82 3.09 10.00
C LEU A 151 -21.41 4.43 10.45
N ARG A 152 -20.54 5.41 10.70
CA ARG A 152 -20.85 6.71 11.32
C ARG A 152 -21.25 7.74 10.26
N VAL A 153 -22.53 7.75 9.93
CA VAL A 153 -23.15 8.72 8.98
C VAL A 153 -23.26 10.12 9.58
N ASP A 154 -23.21 10.23 10.91
CA ASP A 154 -23.18 11.47 11.69
C ASP A 154 -21.79 12.12 11.73
N GLN A 155 -20.76 11.42 11.25
CA GLN A 155 -19.39 11.91 11.12
C GLN A 155 -18.96 11.82 9.65
N PRO A 156 -19.42 12.73 8.78
CA PRO A 156 -19.08 12.68 7.36
C PRO A 156 -17.62 13.07 7.10
N ILE A 157 -17.02 12.42 6.10
CA ILE A 157 -15.66 12.68 5.59
C ILE A 157 -15.75 13.30 4.20
N TYR A 158 -15.11 14.46 4.04
CA TYR A 158 -15.16 15.31 2.85
C TYR A 158 -13.95 15.14 1.92
N LEU A 159 -13.11 14.13 2.15
CA LEU A 159 -11.94 13.81 1.32
C LEU A 159 -12.28 13.37 -0.11
N ARG A 160 -13.54 13.00 -0.37
CA ARG A 160 -14.09 12.69 -1.70
C ARG A 160 -15.51 13.23 -1.83
N SER A 161 -15.73 14.12 -2.80
CA SER A 161 -17.03 14.76 -3.06
C SER A 161 -17.33 14.92 -4.57
N GLY A 162 -16.68 14.11 -5.41
CA GLY A 162 -16.84 14.14 -6.86
C GLY A 162 -18.28 13.89 -7.35
N ASN A 163 -18.55 14.31 -8.58
CA ASN A 163 -19.84 14.12 -9.25
C ASN A 163 -19.67 13.96 -10.77
N ASP A 164 -19.61 12.70 -11.22
CA ASP A 164 -19.43 12.37 -12.64
C ASP A 164 -20.55 12.90 -13.53
N ARG A 165 -21.78 13.01 -13.01
CA ARG A 165 -22.91 13.59 -13.75
C ARG A 165 -22.67 15.07 -14.02
N ALA A 166 -22.29 15.82 -12.99
CA ALA A 166 -21.99 17.24 -13.14
C ALA A 166 -20.80 17.46 -14.09
N PHE A 167 -19.78 16.62 -14.00
CA PHE A 167 -18.63 16.67 -14.89
C PHE A 167 -18.99 16.36 -16.35
N ASN A 168 -19.79 15.32 -16.60
CA ASN A 168 -20.28 15.00 -17.94
C ASN A 168 -21.16 16.10 -18.52
N ASN A 169 -22.01 16.72 -17.71
CA ASN A 169 -22.81 17.88 -18.14
C ASN A 169 -21.89 19.06 -18.52
N ALA A 170 -20.87 19.36 -17.72
CA ALA A 170 -19.91 20.41 -18.05
C ALA A 170 -19.17 20.13 -19.37
N MET A 171 -18.80 18.88 -19.65
CA MET A 171 -18.24 18.51 -20.96
C MET A 171 -19.22 18.71 -22.11
N ALA A 172 -20.49 18.32 -21.93
CA ALA A 172 -21.53 18.52 -22.93
C ALA A 172 -21.79 20.02 -23.20
N ASP A 173 -21.82 20.84 -22.14
CA ASP A 173 -22.00 22.29 -22.26
C ASP A 173 -20.83 22.95 -22.99
N MET A 174 -19.60 22.49 -22.73
CA MET A 174 -18.42 22.93 -23.49
C MET A 174 -18.55 22.55 -24.97
N GLN A 175 -18.88 21.30 -25.28
CA GLN A 175 -19.06 20.83 -26.66
C GLN A 175 -20.15 21.60 -27.40
N ALA A 176 -21.22 21.99 -26.71
CA ALA A 176 -22.30 22.82 -27.24
C ALA A 176 -21.90 24.29 -27.48
N GLY A 177 -20.72 24.71 -27.04
CA GLY A 177 -20.26 26.11 -27.12
C GLY A 177 -20.93 27.03 -26.10
N SER A 178 -21.59 26.48 -25.08
CA SER A 178 -22.30 27.23 -24.04
C SER A 178 -21.37 27.77 -22.95
N VAL A 179 -20.12 27.32 -22.91
CA VAL A 179 -19.13 27.70 -21.89
C VAL A 179 -18.20 28.79 -22.42
N GLY A 180 -18.32 29.99 -21.84
CA GLY A 180 -17.43 31.10 -22.16
C GLY A 180 -16.02 30.91 -21.60
N THR A 181 -15.89 30.82 -20.27
CA THR A 181 -14.59 30.63 -19.61
C THR A 181 -14.61 29.42 -18.70
N ILE A 182 -13.57 28.60 -18.76
CA ILE A 182 -13.31 27.50 -17.83
C ILE A 182 -12.00 27.72 -17.08
N VAL A 183 -12.03 27.49 -15.76
CA VAL A 183 -10.85 27.49 -14.90
C VAL A 183 -10.69 26.11 -14.29
N LEU A 184 -9.56 25.47 -14.55
CA LEU A 184 -9.21 24.13 -14.04
C LEU A 184 -8.21 24.31 -12.91
N VAL A 185 -8.49 23.71 -11.74
CA VAL A 185 -7.64 23.87 -10.55
C VAL A 185 -7.12 22.51 -10.11
N GLY A 186 -5.84 22.25 -10.38
CA GLY A 186 -5.15 21.01 -9.99
C GLY A 186 -5.74 19.73 -10.58
N ALA A 187 -6.50 19.83 -11.68
CA ALA A 187 -7.19 18.71 -12.32
C ALA A 187 -6.58 18.44 -13.70
N ASN A 188 -6.45 17.14 -14.05
CA ASN A 188 -5.94 16.70 -15.35
C ASN A 188 -6.95 15.82 -16.14
N PRO A 189 -8.11 16.37 -16.51
CA PRO A 189 -9.14 15.63 -17.25
C PRO A 189 -8.76 15.21 -18.67
N ALA A 190 -7.83 15.88 -19.34
CA ALA A 190 -7.36 15.45 -20.65
C ALA A 190 -6.68 14.07 -20.60
N TYR A 191 -6.08 13.71 -19.47
CA TYR A 191 -5.48 12.40 -19.24
C TYR A 191 -6.51 11.34 -18.83
N ASN A 192 -7.42 11.67 -17.90
CA ASN A 192 -8.30 10.67 -17.27
C ASN A 192 -9.71 10.59 -17.86
N ARG A 193 -10.07 11.48 -18.79
CA ARG A 193 -11.40 11.50 -19.43
C ARG A 193 -11.31 11.60 -20.96
N PRO A 194 -11.61 10.51 -21.68
CA PRO A 194 -11.79 10.55 -23.12
C PRO A 194 -12.85 11.60 -23.53
N GLY A 195 -12.57 12.36 -24.59
CA GLY A 195 -13.46 13.42 -25.10
C GLY A 195 -13.27 14.81 -24.47
N PHE A 196 -12.45 14.94 -23.41
CA PHE A 196 -12.24 16.23 -22.75
C PHE A 196 -11.44 17.21 -23.62
N ALA A 197 -10.42 16.74 -24.35
CA ALA A 197 -9.59 17.58 -25.20
C ALA A 197 -10.43 18.29 -26.28
N GLU A 198 -11.37 17.56 -26.89
CA GLU A 198 -12.32 18.09 -27.85
C GLU A 198 -13.27 19.09 -27.19
N ALA A 199 -13.77 18.78 -26.00
CA ALA A 199 -14.68 19.66 -25.26
C ALA A 199 -14.01 20.99 -24.88
N VAL A 200 -12.83 20.96 -24.26
CA VAL A 200 -12.15 22.19 -23.80
C VAL A 200 -11.76 23.10 -24.96
N SER A 201 -11.51 22.55 -26.16
CA SER A 201 -11.23 23.32 -27.38
C SER A 201 -12.39 24.22 -27.84
N LYS A 202 -13.61 23.97 -27.35
CA LYS A 202 -14.82 24.74 -27.68
C LYS A 202 -15.12 25.88 -26.71
N ALA A 203 -14.48 25.92 -25.54
CA ALA A 203 -14.60 27.04 -24.62
C ALA A 203 -13.91 28.29 -25.19
N THR A 204 -14.48 29.48 -24.99
CA THR A 204 -13.89 30.75 -25.50
C THR A 204 -12.53 31.04 -24.88
N TYR A 205 -12.37 30.74 -23.59
CA TYR A 205 -11.10 30.87 -22.87
C TYR A 205 -10.96 29.76 -21.84
N SER A 206 -9.77 29.20 -21.71
CA SER A 206 -9.46 28.17 -20.73
C SER A 206 -8.17 28.49 -19.97
N LEU A 207 -8.23 28.39 -18.64
CA LEU A 207 -7.10 28.62 -17.74
C LEU A 207 -6.86 27.36 -16.89
N SER A 208 -5.65 26.83 -16.93
CA SER A 208 -5.20 25.80 -16.00
C SER A 208 -4.37 26.40 -14.87
N LEU A 209 -4.73 26.10 -13.63
CA LEU A 209 -3.93 26.36 -12.42
C LEU A 209 -3.30 25.03 -11.98
N CYS A 210 -2.02 24.84 -12.29
CA CYS A 210 -1.37 23.53 -12.25
C CYS A 210 0.06 23.62 -11.68
N ASP A 211 0.57 22.52 -11.12
CA ASP A 211 1.94 22.46 -10.57
C ASP A 211 3.00 22.25 -11.68
N ARG A 212 2.55 21.76 -12.84
CA ARG A 212 3.34 21.48 -14.03
C ARG A 212 2.51 21.69 -15.29
N LEU A 213 3.17 21.78 -16.43
CA LEU A 213 2.50 21.83 -17.73
C LEU A 213 2.10 20.40 -18.15
N ASP A 214 1.01 19.89 -17.58
CA ASP A 214 0.47 18.56 -17.87
C ASP A 214 -0.37 18.51 -19.16
N GLU A 215 -0.96 17.34 -19.45
CA GLU A 215 -1.77 17.10 -20.65
C GLU A 215 -2.92 18.09 -20.76
N THR A 216 -3.58 18.43 -19.65
CA THR A 216 -4.68 19.40 -19.63
C THR A 216 -4.14 20.82 -19.79
N ALA A 217 -3.14 21.20 -19.01
CA ALA A 217 -2.56 22.54 -19.04
C ALA A 217 -2.00 22.88 -20.42
N SER A 218 -1.45 21.89 -21.13
CA SER A 218 -0.96 22.03 -22.50
C SER A 218 -2.04 22.32 -23.54
N LEU A 219 -3.30 21.97 -23.25
CA LEU A 219 -4.46 22.20 -24.13
C LEU A 219 -5.21 23.50 -23.82
N THR A 220 -4.96 24.11 -22.66
CA THR A 220 -5.64 25.34 -22.25
C THR A 220 -5.04 26.60 -22.89
N SER A 221 -5.82 27.69 -22.96
CA SER A 221 -5.36 28.98 -23.51
C SER A 221 -4.23 29.59 -22.69
N ALA A 222 -4.23 29.36 -21.37
CA ALA A 222 -3.16 29.76 -20.47
C ALA A 222 -2.98 28.73 -19.34
N ALA A 223 -1.74 28.56 -18.90
CA ALA A 223 -1.39 27.77 -17.72
C ALA A 223 -0.64 28.67 -16.73
N ALA A 224 -1.10 28.70 -15.47
CA ALA A 224 -0.49 29.46 -14.39
C ALA A 224 0.00 28.52 -13.29
N PRO A 225 1.28 28.63 -12.87
CA PRO A 225 1.86 27.72 -11.89
C PRO A 225 1.28 27.97 -10.48
N VAL A 226 0.78 26.90 -9.85
CA VAL A 226 0.45 26.91 -8.42
C VAL A 226 1.60 26.35 -7.58
N PRO A 227 1.82 26.86 -6.37
CA PRO A 227 2.86 26.36 -5.46
C PRO A 227 2.56 24.92 -5.00
N HIS A 228 3.61 24.18 -4.65
CA HIS A 228 3.46 22.93 -3.91
C HIS A 228 2.91 23.23 -2.50
N TYR A 229 2.24 22.27 -1.85
CA TYR A 229 1.62 22.51 -0.54
C TYR A 229 2.63 22.94 0.55
N LEU A 230 3.92 22.61 0.39
CA LEU A 230 5.00 23.04 1.27
C LEU A 230 5.41 24.52 1.10
N GLU A 231 4.92 25.20 0.06
CA GLU A 231 5.24 26.58 -0.30
C GLU A 231 4.05 27.53 -0.10
N SER A 232 2.88 27.01 0.27
CA SER A 232 1.65 27.79 0.41
C SER A 232 0.97 27.55 1.75
N TRP A 233 0.26 28.58 2.21
CA TRP A 233 -0.76 28.43 3.24
C TRP A 233 -1.98 27.75 2.64
N ALA A 234 -2.58 26.83 3.40
CA ALA A 234 -3.89 26.25 3.11
C ALA A 234 -4.53 25.76 4.41
N ASP A 235 -5.84 25.58 4.38
CA ASP A 235 -6.63 24.96 5.43
C ASP A 235 -7.47 23.81 4.85
N TYR A 236 -7.76 22.83 5.70
CA TYR A 236 -8.54 21.66 5.32
C TYR A 236 -9.52 21.32 6.44
N THR A 237 -10.74 20.97 6.06
CA THR A 237 -11.75 20.39 6.96
C THR A 237 -12.09 18.98 6.46
N PRO A 238 -11.24 17.97 6.73
CA PRO A 238 -11.43 16.63 6.20
C PRO A 238 -12.70 15.95 6.72
N ASN A 239 -13.19 16.36 7.90
CA ASN A 239 -14.43 15.92 8.52
C ASN A 239 -15.06 17.11 9.30
N THR A 240 -16.13 16.85 10.05
CA THR A 240 -16.84 17.87 10.84
C THR A 240 -16.18 18.21 12.18
N THR A 241 -15.13 17.47 12.58
CA THR A 241 -14.49 17.57 13.89
C THR A 241 -13.07 18.13 13.85
N ASP A 242 -12.45 18.23 12.68
CA ASP A 242 -11.05 18.60 12.54
C ASP A 242 -10.87 19.75 11.54
N LEU A 243 -10.10 20.75 11.96
CA LEU A 243 -9.50 21.77 11.12
C LEU A 243 -7.99 21.49 11.07
N ALA A 244 -7.44 21.29 9.88
CA ALA A 244 -6.01 21.19 9.66
C ALA A 244 -5.50 22.42 8.92
N VAL A 245 -4.29 22.88 9.27
CA VAL A 245 -3.64 24.02 8.62
C VAL A 245 -2.30 23.60 8.04
N ALA A 246 -2.12 23.78 6.73
CA ALA A 246 -0.83 23.64 6.08
C ALA A 246 -0.02 24.94 6.23
N GLN A 247 1.17 24.78 6.79
CA GLN A 247 2.18 25.84 6.92
C GLN A 247 3.22 25.69 5.81
N PRO A 248 3.57 26.77 5.09
CA PRO A 248 4.70 26.74 4.19
C PRO A 248 5.99 26.55 5.00
N THR A 249 6.79 25.56 4.62
CA THR A 249 8.10 25.25 5.22
C THR A 249 9.25 25.86 4.43
N ILE A 250 8.97 26.34 3.21
CA ILE A 250 9.91 27.05 2.36
C ILE A 250 9.19 28.19 1.63
N ARG A 251 9.94 29.24 1.23
CA ARG A 251 9.43 30.26 0.32
C ARG A 251 9.25 29.64 -1.09
N PRO A 252 8.27 30.10 -1.89
CA PRO A 252 8.10 29.61 -3.26
C PRO A 252 9.41 29.63 -4.05
N LEU A 253 9.80 28.48 -4.60
CA LEU A 253 11.01 28.32 -5.40
C LEU A 253 10.87 28.95 -6.79
N PHE A 254 9.65 28.92 -7.32
CA PHE A 254 9.30 29.49 -8.61
C PHE A 254 8.31 30.66 -8.45
N ASN A 255 8.09 31.42 -9.52
CA ASN A 255 7.07 32.46 -9.57
C ASN A 255 5.67 31.84 -9.69
N SER A 256 5.20 31.26 -8.58
CA SER A 256 3.89 30.61 -8.47
C SER A 256 2.96 31.42 -7.56
N LYS A 257 1.65 31.21 -7.72
CA LYS A 257 0.63 31.86 -6.90
C LYS A 257 -0.42 30.85 -6.42
N PRO A 258 -0.79 30.84 -5.12
CA PRO A 258 -1.82 29.94 -4.62
C PRO A 258 -3.14 30.08 -5.38
N ALA A 259 -3.79 28.95 -5.68
CA ALA A 259 -5.03 28.94 -6.46
C ALA A 259 -6.13 29.84 -5.85
N VAL A 260 -6.26 29.83 -4.52
CA VAL A 260 -7.23 30.67 -3.79
C VAL A 260 -7.01 32.17 -4.05
N GLU A 261 -5.76 32.62 -4.17
CA GLU A 261 -5.46 34.03 -4.45
C GLU A 261 -5.71 34.40 -5.90
N VAL A 262 -5.54 33.45 -6.84
CA VAL A 262 -5.88 33.67 -8.25
C VAL A 262 -7.40 33.77 -8.41
N LEU A 263 -8.15 32.84 -7.80
CA LEU A 263 -9.61 32.85 -7.83
C LEU A 263 -10.18 34.10 -7.14
N GLY A 264 -9.64 34.47 -5.98
CA GLY A 264 -10.03 35.71 -5.30
C GLY A 264 -9.77 36.95 -6.16
N ALA A 265 -8.61 37.02 -6.83
CA ALA A 265 -8.31 38.15 -7.71
C ALA A 265 -9.29 38.27 -8.89
N LEU A 266 -9.79 37.14 -9.42
CA LEU A 266 -10.82 37.14 -10.48
C LEU A 266 -12.17 37.69 -9.99
N THR A 267 -12.47 37.58 -8.69
CA THR A 267 -13.68 38.14 -8.08
C THR A 267 -13.47 39.52 -7.45
N GLY A 268 -12.29 40.12 -7.61
CA GLY A 268 -11.93 41.44 -7.06
C GLY A 268 -11.38 41.42 -5.63
N GLU A 269 -11.23 40.23 -5.02
CA GLU A 269 -10.64 40.03 -3.70
C GLU A 269 -9.11 40.02 -3.78
N LYS A 270 -8.45 40.73 -2.85
CA LYS A 270 -6.97 40.88 -2.84
C LYS A 270 -6.30 40.31 -1.60
N GLN A 271 -6.98 39.42 -0.88
CA GLN A 271 -6.44 38.77 0.31
C GLN A 271 -5.41 37.70 -0.03
N SER A 272 -4.38 37.57 0.81
CA SER A 272 -3.38 36.50 0.68
C SER A 272 -3.92 35.16 1.18
N ALA A 273 -3.34 34.04 0.74
CA ALA A 273 -3.69 32.71 1.24
C ALA A 273 -3.54 32.62 2.76
N LYS A 274 -2.51 33.28 3.32
CA LYS A 274 -2.31 33.35 4.78
C LYS A 274 -3.46 34.07 5.48
N ASP A 275 -3.93 35.18 4.92
CA ASP A 275 -5.02 35.95 5.52
C ASP A 275 -6.33 35.16 5.49
N TRP A 276 -6.60 34.43 4.39
CA TRP A 276 -7.73 33.51 4.31
C TRP A 276 -7.69 32.44 5.40
N VAL A 277 -6.58 31.71 5.54
CA VAL A 277 -6.41 30.69 6.58
C VAL A 277 -6.56 31.31 7.97
N LYS A 278 -5.99 32.49 8.20
CA LYS A 278 -6.12 33.21 9.48
C LYS A 278 -7.57 33.60 9.77
N ASN A 279 -8.33 34.01 8.74
CA ASN A 279 -9.76 34.30 8.86
C ASN A 279 -10.55 33.04 9.20
N THR A 280 -10.24 31.89 8.59
CA THR A 280 -10.87 30.60 8.94
C THR A 280 -10.63 30.24 10.40
N VAL A 281 -9.36 30.27 10.84
CA VAL A 281 -8.98 29.96 12.23
C VAL A 281 -9.70 30.90 13.22
N SER A 282 -9.71 32.20 12.91
CA SER A 282 -10.40 33.20 13.75
C SER A 282 -11.93 33.01 13.73
N GLY A 283 -12.49 32.58 12.59
CA GLY A 283 -13.91 32.29 12.41
C GLY A 283 -14.40 31.14 13.28
N PHE A 284 -13.52 30.17 13.57
CA PHE A 284 -13.77 29.11 14.57
C PHE A 284 -13.48 29.54 16.02
N GLY A 285 -13.07 30.80 16.25
CA GLY A 285 -12.71 31.30 17.59
C GLY A 285 -11.40 30.72 18.14
N LEU A 286 -10.53 30.19 17.27
CA LEU A 286 -9.30 29.51 17.66
C LEU A 286 -8.10 30.48 17.72
N SER A 287 -7.11 30.13 18.54
CA SER A 287 -5.85 30.87 18.62
C SER A 287 -4.96 30.55 17.43
N TRP A 288 -4.63 31.55 16.61
CA TRP A 288 -3.72 31.40 15.48
C TRP A 288 -2.43 30.67 15.84
N SER A 289 -1.70 31.13 16.86
CA SER A 289 -0.40 30.56 17.21
C SER A 289 -0.49 29.12 17.69
N GLN A 290 -1.53 28.77 18.46
CA GLN A 290 -1.71 27.40 18.95
C GLN A 290 -2.12 26.45 17.83
N THR A 291 -3.09 26.86 17.01
CA THR A 291 -3.54 26.07 15.85
C THR A 291 -2.40 25.81 14.88
N LEU A 292 -1.52 26.80 14.64
CA LEU A 292 -0.32 26.57 13.86
C LEU A 292 0.66 25.62 14.54
N HIS A 293 0.95 25.82 15.83
CA HIS A 293 1.88 24.96 16.56
C HIS A 293 1.47 23.48 16.51
N ASP A 294 0.18 23.20 16.70
CA ASP A 294 -0.35 21.83 16.74
C ASP A 294 -0.67 21.28 15.34
N GLY A 295 -0.60 22.12 14.29
CA GLY A 295 -0.93 21.79 12.90
C GLY A 295 -2.44 21.82 12.57
N GLY A 296 -3.28 22.14 13.55
CA GLY A 296 -4.73 22.15 13.43
C GLY A 296 -5.42 22.37 14.77
N ALA A 297 -6.72 22.10 14.81
CA ALA A 297 -7.51 22.08 16.02
C ALA A 297 -8.75 21.21 15.83
N SER A 298 -9.25 20.63 16.94
CA SER A 298 -10.59 20.06 16.95
C SER A 298 -11.63 21.18 16.91
N VAL A 299 -12.58 21.04 16.00
CA VAL A 299 -13.73 21.94 15.81
C VAL A 299 -15.03 21.15 16.00
N ASN A 300 -16.16 21.85 16.06
CA ASN A 300 -17.46 21.20 16.02
C ASN A 300 -18.32 21.88 14.96
N ASN A 301 -18.34 21.28 13.78
CA ASN A 301 -19.18 21.70 12.65
C ASN A 301 -20.12 20.56 12.26
N ALA A 302 -20.79 19.95 13.24
CA ALA A 302 -21.62 18.77 13.02
C ALA A 302 -22.76 19.07 12.03
N ALA A 303 -22.77 18.35 10.91
CA ALA A 303 -23.94 18.26 10.07
C ALA A 303 -25.03 17.48 10.83
N SER A 304 -26.24 18.03 10.93
CA SER A 304 -27.37 17.31 11.55
C SER A 304 -27.87 16.21 10.60
N ILE A 305 -27.27 15.02 10.68
CA ILE A 305 -27.64 13.85 9.88
C ILE A 305 -28.37 12.84 10.76
N SER A 306 -29.60 12.52 10.40
CA SER A 306 -30.41 11.54 11.12
C SER A 306 -29.98 10.11 10.80
N VAL A 307 -29.41 9.43 11.79
CA VAL A 307 -28.98 8.01 11.71
C VAL A 307 -30.17 7.10 11.36
N SER A 308 -31.29 7.28 12.06
CA SER A 308 -32.49 6.44 11.87
C SER A 308 -33.12 6.64 10.50
N GLU A 309 -33.24 7.89 10.05
CA GLU A 309 -33.78 8.22 8.72
C GLU A 309 -32.87 7.66 7.61
N THR A 310 -31.56 7.77 7.77
CA THR A 310 -30.58 7.22 6.83
C THR A 310 -30.72 5.70 6.72
N ALA A 311 -30.83 5.00 7.84
CA ALA A 311 -31.05 3.55 7.87
C ALA A 311 -32.39 3.16 7.21
N SER A 312 -33.48 3.87 7.52
CA SER A 312 -34.78 3.63 6.90
C SER A 312 -34.77 3.85 5.38
N LYS A 313 -34.11 4.92 4.89
CA LYS A 313 -33.96 5.17 3.45
C LYS A 313 -33.12 4.09 2.75
N ALA A 314 -32.05 3.62 3.39
CA ALA A 314 -31.23 2.54 2.85
C ALA A 314 -32.06 1.26 2.66
N LEU A 315 -32.82 0.84 3.69
CA LEU A 315 -33.71 -0.32 3.61
C LEU A 315 -34.81 -0.15 2.56
N ALA A 316 -35.47 1.01 2.53
CA ALA A 316 -36.58 1.28 1.59
C ALA A 316 -36.12 1.24 0.12
N GLY A 317 -34.91 1.71 -0.18
CA GLY A 317 -34.36 1.71 -1.54
C GLY A 317 -33.71 0.39 -1.97
N ALA A 318 -33.65 -0.63 -1.11
CA ALA A 318 -32.94 -1.88 -1.41
C ALA A 318 -33.49 -2.61 -2.64
N SER A 319 -34.82 -2.63 -2.85
CA SER A 319 -35.42 -3.30 -4.02
C SER A 319 -35.00 -2.64 -5.34
N ALA A 320 -35.07 -1.31 -5.42
CA ALA A 320 -34.68 -0.57 -6.63
C ALA A 320 -33.18 -0.71 -6.93
N ALA A 321 -32.34 -0.68 -5.89
CA ALA A 321 -30.92 -0.92 -6.03
C ALA A 321 -30.61 -2.36 -6.50
N ALA A 322 -31.35 -3.35 -6.00
CA ALA A 322 -31.23 -4.75 -6.40
C ALA A 322 -31.68 -5.00 -7.85
N GLU A 323 -32.74 -4.34 -8.30
CA GLU A 323 -33.18 -4.37 -9.71
C GLU A 323 -32.11 -3.80 -10.63
N GLN A 324 -31.51 -2.66 -10.27
CA GLN A 324 -30.40 -2.09 -11.03
C GLN A 324 -29.17 -3.02 -11.04
N ALA A 325 -28.80 -3.57 -9.88
CA ALA A 325 -27.66 -4.49 -9.75
C ALA A 325 -27.84 -5.78 -10.55
N SER A 326 -29.04 -6.37 -10.52
CA SER A 326 -29.36 -7.60 -11.26
C SER A 326 -29.45 -7.40 -12.77
N SER A 327 -29.59 -6.15 -13.24
CA SER A 327 -29.56 -5.81 -14.67
C SER A 327 -28.14 -5.80 -15.27
N VAL A 328 -27.09 -5.77 -14.43
CA VAL A 328 -25.70 -5.79 -14.89
C VAL A 328 -25.39 -7.16 -15.46
N LYS A 329 -25.08 -7.21 -16.75
CA LYS A 329 -24.72 -8.46 -17.44
C LYS A 329 -23.22 -8.65 -17.40
N GLY A 330 -22.81 -9.87 -17.05
CA GLY A 330 -21.42 -10.29 -17.16
C GLY A 330 -21.03 -10.64 -18.59
N GLY A 331 -19.73 -10.82 -18.80
CA GLY A 331 -19.16 -11.33 -20.05
C GLY A 331 -18.18 -12.48 -19.80
N ASP A 332 -17.59 -12.97 -20.89
CA ASP A 332 -16.55 -14.00 -20.83
C ASP A 332 -15.35 -13.49 -20.01
N PHE A 333 -14.87 -12.29 -20.36
CA PHE A 333 -13.86 -11.54 -19.61
C PHE A 333 -14.40 -10.20 -19.11
N GLU A 334 -14.09 -9.88 -17.86
CA GLU A 334 -14.40 -8.60 -17.23
C GLU A 334 -13.13 -7.95 -16.69
N LEU A 335 -12.89 -6.69 -17.06
CA LEU A 335 -11.77 -5.91 -16.57
C LEU A 335 -12.20 -5.09 -15.35
N ALA A 336 -11.39 -5.11 -14.30
CA ALA A 336 -11.51 -4.25 -13.13
C ALA A 336 -10.32 -3.27 -13.04
N LEU A 337 -10.61 -1.97 -13.03
CA LEU A 337 -9.62 -0.93 -12.80
C LEU A 337 -9.24 -0.87 -11.32
N TYR A 338 -7.97 -0.64 -11.03
CA TYR A 338 -7.47 -0.46 -9.67
C TYR A 338 -6.34 0.59 -9.62
N GLU A 339 -5.91 0.97 -8.42
CA GLU A 339 -4.80 1.91 -8.23
C GLU A 339 -3.59 1.18 -7.63
N LYS A 340 -2.40 1.59 -8.06
CA LYS A 340 -1.12 1.24 -7.41
C LYS A 340 -0.63 2.40 -6.54
N THR A 341 0.60 2.32 -6.06
CA THR A 341 1.28 3.34 -5.22
C THR A 341 1.33 4.75 -5.84
N VAL A 342 1.30 4.87 -7.17
CA VAL A 342 1.23 6.16 -7.89
C VAL A 342 -0.16 6.79 -7.91
N GLY A 343 -1.16 6.10 -7.35
CA GLY A 343 -2.58 6.50 -7.32
C GLY A 343 -3.17 6.65 -8.72
N ALA A 344 -4.14 7.54 -8.88
CA ALA A 344 -4.73 7.92 -10.16
C ALA A 344 -3.80 8.72 -11.11
N GLY A 345 -2.48 8.74 -10.86
CA GLY A 345 -1.48 9.37 -11.75
C GLY A 345 -0.99 10.75 -11.31
N PHE A 346 -1.46 11.29 -10.18
CA PHE A 346 -1.02 12.59 -9.66
C PHE A 346 0.43 12.57 -9.14
N GLN A 347 0.93 11.41 -8.68
CA GLN A 347 2.33 11.21 -8.27
C GLN A 347 3.17 10.48 -9.32
N SER A 348 2.69 10.40 -10.56
CA SER A 348 3.38 9.68 -11.65
C SER A 348 4.82 10.16 -11.90
N ASN A 349 5.15 11.44 -11.70
CA ASN A 349 6.54 11.89 -11.90
C ASN A 349 7.45 11.66 -10.68
N ASN A 350 7.02 10.87 -9.69
CA ASN A 350 7.82 10.53 -8.52
C ASN A 350 8.58 9.22 -8.75
N PRO A 351 9.91 9.25 -8.93
CA PRO A 351 10.69 8.07 -9.30
C PRO A 351 10.75 7.02 -8.19
N TRP A 352 10.62 7.42 -6.92
CA TRP A 352 10.61 6.47 -5.81
C TRP A 352 9.40 5.55 -5.82
N LEU A 353 8.23 6.04 -6.28
CA LEU A 353 7.01 5.25 -6.31
C LEU A 353 6.98 4.23 -7.45
N HIS A 354 7.69 4.52 -8.56
CA HIS A 354 7.87 3.57 -9.66
C HIS A 354 8.92 2.51 -9.35
N GLU A 355 9.97 2.89 -8.63
CA GLU A 355 10.98 1.94 -8.18
C GLU A 355 10.47 1.05 -7.04
N LEU A 356 9.58 1.55 -6.18
CA LEU A 356 8.92 0.75 -5.16
C LEU A 356 8.16 -0.42 -5.81
N PRO A 357 8.54 -1.68 -5.54
CA PRO A 357 7.88 -2.80 -6.17
C PRO A 357 6.46 -2.95 -5.63
N ASP A 358 5.51 -3.19 -6.54
CA ASP A 358 4.11 -3.45 -6.24
C ASP A 358 3.99 -4.54 -5.15
N PRO A 359 3.16 -4.36 -4.11
CA PRO A 359 3.15 -5.25 -2.95
C PRO A 359 2.77 -6.69 -3.32
N ILE A 360 1.93 -6.89 -4.33
CA ILE A 360 1.43 -8.20 -4.72
C ILE A 360 2.34 -8.86 -5.75
N SER A 361 2.49 -8.23 -6.92
CA SER A 361 3.24 -8.80 -8.04
C SER A 361 4.77 -8.73 -7.87
N ARG A 362 5.27 -7.76 -7.07
CA ARG A 362 6.70 -7.43 -6.90
C ARG A 362 7.39 -6.87 -8.16
N ALA A 363 6.60 -6.44 -9.14
CA ALA A 363 7.06 -5.70 -10.32
C ALA A 363 7.22 -4.20 -10.01
N ALA A 364 8.19 -3.55 -10.66
CA ALA A 364 8.48 -2.13 -10.57
C ALA A 364 8.56 -1.50 -11.98
N TRP A 365 8.39 -0.18 -12.08
CA TRP A 365 8.44 0.60 -13.34
C TRP A 365 7.50 0.10 -14.45
N ASP A 366 6.33 -0.43 -14.08
CA ASP A 366 5.45 -1.06 -15.07
C ASP A 366 3.96 -0.97 -14.78
N ASN A 367 3.20 -0.90 -15.87
CA ASN A 367 1.76 -1.12 -15.87
C ASN A 367 1.45 -2.40 -16.63
N TYR A 368 0.57 -3.23 -16.08
CA TYR A 368 0.26 -4.55 -16.64
C TYR A 368 -1.16 -4.97 -16.34
N MET A 369 -1.69 -5.78 -17.24
CA MET A 369 -2.93 -6.52 -17.05
C MET A 369 -2.65 -7.77 -16.21
N THR A 370 -3.33 -7.91 -15.07
CA THR A 370 -3.29 -9.14 -14.27
C THR A 370 -4.28 -10.16 -14.81
N ILE A 371 -3.88 -11.43 -14.89
CA ILE A 371 -4.73 -12.53 -15.36
C ILE A 371 -4.50 -13.81 -14.56
N SER A 372 -5.52 -14.65 -14.41
CA SER A 372 -5.38 -15.94 -13.73
C SER A 372 -4.52 -16.90 -14.57
N ALA A 373 -3.80 -17.82 -13.92
CA ALA A 373 -2.96 -18.80 -14.63
C ALA A 373 -3.77 -19.67 -15.60
N LYS A 374 -5.01 -20.02 -15.24
CA LYS A 374 -5.90 -20.83 -16.07
C LYS A 374 -6.37 -20.07 -17.33
N ASP A 375 -6.73 -18.81 -17.18
CA ASP A 375 -7.17 -17.99 -18.31
C ASP A 375 -5.98 -17.62 -19.22
N ALA A 376 -4.80 -17.35 -18.63
CA ALA A 376 -3.58 -17.12 -19.38
C ALA A 376 -3.21 -18.33 -20.25
N LEU A 377 -3.28 -19.54 -19.70
CA LEU A 377 -3.07 -20.78 -20.45
C LEU A 377 -4.08 -20.93 -21.60
N ALA A 378 -5.36 -20.64 -21.35
CA ALA A 378 -6.40 -20.72 -22.37
C ALA A 378 -6.21 -19.70 -23.51
N LEU A 379 -5.66 -18.52 -23.22
CA LEU A 379 -5.38 -17.47 -24.21
C LEU A 379 -3.98 -17.57 -24.85
N GLY A 380 -3.09 -18.44 -24.35
CA GLY A 380 -1.70 -18.54 -24.82
C GLY A 380 -0.80 -17.40 -24.31
N ILE A 381 -1.14 -16.79 -23.18
CA ILE A 381 -0.33 -15.77 -22.50
C ILE A 381 0.74 -16.48 -21.66
N VAL A 382 1.99 -16.05 -21.79
CA VAL A 382 3.14 -16.65 -21.12
C VAL A 382 3.89 -15.58 -20.32
N ASN A 383 4.35 -15.95 -19.13
CA ASN A 383 5.44 -15.26 -18.45
C ASN A 383 6.61 -16.24 -18.26
N GLU A 384 7.79 -15.88 -18.76
CA GLU A 384 8.95 -16.77 -18.77
C GLU A 384 10.14 -16.15 -18.04
N THR A 385 10.78 -16.95 -17.19
CA THR A 385 12.04 -16.56 -16.55
C THR A 385 13.19 -16.84 -17.50
N GLN A 386 13.92 -15.79 -17.86
CA GLN A 386 15.04 -15.82 -18.76
C GLN A 386 16.32 -16.35 -18.07
N SER A 387 17.31 -16.74 -18.87
CA SER A 387 18.60 -17.25 -18.36
C SER A 387 19.38 -16.24 -17.50
N ASN A 388 19.15 -14.94 -17.70
CA ASN A 388 19.69 -13.87 -16.85
C ASN A 388 18.91 -13.66 -15.55
N GLY A 389 17.93 -14.54 -15.29
CA GLY A 389 17.06 -14.51 -14.13
C GLY A 389 15.90 -13.53 -14.25
N ALA A 390 15.71 -12.79 -15.33
CA ALA A 390 14.63 -11.80 -15.40
C ALA A 390 13.32 -12.38 -15.93
N LEU A 391 12.23 -11.62 -15.78
CA LEU A 391 10.90 -12.04 -16.23
C LEU A 391 10.51 -11.34 -17.52
N ASN A 392 10.07 -12.12 -18.50
CA ASN A 392 9.40 -11.59 -19.69
C ASN A 392 7.93 -12.02 -19.72
N GLY A 393 7.14 -11.41 -20.59
CA GLY A 393 5.80 -11.93 -20.89
C GLY A 393 5.13 -11.35 -22.11
N SER A 394 3.96 -11.90 -22.43
CA SER A 394 3.18 -11.54 -23.61
C SER A 394 2.61 -10.13 -23.55
N LEU A 395 2.42 -9.53 -24.73
CA LEU A 395 1.63 -8.32 -24.94
C LEU A 395 0.21 -8.68 -25.41
N VAL A 396 -0.77 -7.87 -25.04
CA VAL A 396 -2.17 -8.04 -25.45
C VAL A 396 -2.82 -6.73 -25.89
N THR A 397 -3.84 -6.86 -26.74
CA THR A 397 -4.83 -5.82 -26.99
C THR A 397 -6.04 -6.05 -26.11
N ILE A 398 -6.52 -4.99 -25.46
CA ILE A 398 -7.76 -4.99 -24.69
C ILE A 398 -8.77 -4.11 -25.43
N LYS A 399 -9.96 -4.64 -25.70
CA LYS A 399 -11.06 -3.87 -26.30
C LYS A 399 -12.29 -3.87 -25.41
N ALA A 400 -12.81 -2.68 -25.13
CA ALA A 400 -14.01 -2.41 -24.34
C ALA A 400 -15.00 -1.58 -25.17
N GLY A 401 -16.01 -2.24 -25.77
CA GLY A 401 -16.91 -1.59 -26.73
C GLY A 401 -16.13 -1.05 -27.93
N ASP A 402 -16.19 0.27 -28.15
CA ASP A 402 -15.47 0.97 -29.23
C ASP A 402 -14.04 1.41 -28.83
N PHE A 403 -13.69 1.29 -27.54
CA PHE A 403 -12.38 1.69 -27.03
C PHE A 403 -11.40 0.53 -27.10
N THR A 404 -10.17 0.81 -27.53
CA THR A 404 -9.10 -0.18 -27.71
C THR A 404 -7.82 0.33 -27.07
N LEU A 405 -7.14 -0.55 -26.34
CA LEU A 405 -5.83 -0.30 -25.74
C LEU A 405 -4.86 -1.40 -26.21
N GLU A 406 -3.80 -0.99 -26.92
CA GLU A 406 -2.82 -1.90 -27.52
C GLU A 406 -1.54 -1.99 -26.68
N ASN A 407 -0.72 -3.01 -26.94
CA ASN A 407 0.59 -3.21 -26.33
C ASN A 407 0.54 -3.24 -24.80
N VAL A 408 -0.49 -3.86 -24.22
CA VAL A 408 -0.63 -3.98 -22.77
C VAL A 408 0.17 -5.20 -22.30
N PRO A 409 1.16 -5.04 -21.40
CA PRO A 409 1.86 -6.18 -20.83
C PRO A 409 0.92 -7.05 -20.00
N ALA A 410 1.00 -8.38 -20.16
CA ALA A 410 0.21 -9.33 -19.39
C ALA A 410 1.06 -10.02 -18.32
N LEU A 411 0.58 -10.02 -17.07
CA LEU A 411 1.21 -10.65 -15.94
C LEU A 411 0.26 -11.65 -15.28
N VAL A 412 0.68 -12.92 -15.23
CA VAL A 412 -0.03 -13.98 -14.54
C VAL A 412 0.05 -13.74 -13.04
N GLN A 413 -1.12 -13.55 -12.43
CA GLN A 413 -1.25 -13.20 -11.02
C GLN A 413 -2.05 -14.29 -10.30
N PRO A 414 -1.39 -15.11 -9.43
CA PRO A 414 -2.10 -16.01 -8.52
C PRO A 414 -3.16 -15.28 -7.71
N GLY A 415 -4.32 -15.92 -7.53
CA GLY A 415 -5.47 -15.34 -6.83
C GLY A 415 -6.40 -14.48 -7.69
N GLN A 416 -6.07 -14.14 -8.93
CA GLN A 416 -7.01 -13.49 -9.86
C GLN A 416 -8.24 -14.39 -10.09
N ALA A 417 -9.45 -13.84 -10.04
CA ALA A 417 -10.68 -14.57 -10.33
C ALA A 417 -10.72 -15.00 -11.82
N GLN A 418 -11.20 -16.22 -12.09
CA GLN A 418 -11.31 -16.72 -13.46
C GLN A 418 -12.32 -15.90 -14.29
N GLY A 419 -12.00 -15.63 -15.54
CA GLY A 419 -12.78 -14.75 -16.42
C GLY A 419 -12.72 -13.28 -16.02
N THR A 420 -11.71 -12.87 -15.25
CA THR A 420 -11.48 -11.47 -14.88
C THR A 420 -10.03 -11.07 -15.12
N VAL A 421 -9.82 -9.80 -15.42
CA VAL A 421 -8.50 -9.18 -15.52
C VAL A 421 -8.45 -7.87 -14.74
N GLY A 422 -7.29 -7.53 -14.20
CA GLY A 422 -7.08 -6.25 -13.52
C GLY A 422 -6.17 -5.35 -14.32
N LEU A 423 -6.41 -4.04 -14.36
CA LEU A 423 -5.47 -3.07 -14.96
C LEU A 423 -5.38 -1.81 -14.09
N ALA A 424 -4.16 -1.38 -13.78
CA ALA A 424 -3.96 -0.20 -12.94
C ALA A 424 -4.13 1.10 -13.74
N VAL A 425 -4.75 2.11 -13.12
CA VAL A 425 -4.75 3.49 -13.60
C VAL A 425 -3.51 4.25 -13.09
N GLY A 426 -3.25 5.45 -13.63
CA GLY A 426 -2.17 6.33 -13.19
C GLY A 426 -0.86 6.25 -13.99
N TYR A 427 -0.86 5.47 -15.06
CA TYR A 427 0.25 5.28 -16.01
C TYR A 427 -0.11 5.76 -17.42
N GLY A 428 0.84 5.70 -18.35
CA GLY A 428 0.63 6.08 -19.76
C GLY A 428 0.40 7.58 -19.96
N ARG A 429 0.98 8.41 -19.08
CA ARG A 429 0.92 9.87 -19.19
C ARG A 429 1.86 10.37 -20.29
N SER A 430 1.46 11.39 -21.02
CA SER A 430 2.28 11.99 -22.08
C SER A 430 2.97 13.29 -21.66
N ALA A 431 2.54 13.89 -20.55
CA ALA A 431 3.10 15.11 -19.97
C ALA A 431 3.12 15.05 -18.43
N ALA A 432 3.57 13.93 -17.87
CA ALA A 432 3.83 13.81 -16.43
C ALA A 432 5.13 14.52 -16.02
N GLY A 433 6.13 14.46 -16.90
CA GLY A 433 7.50 14.88 -16.68
C GLY A 433 8.51 13.76 -16.95
N ARG A 434 9.79 14.07 -16.75
CA ARG A 434 10.96 13.25 -17.13
C ARG A 434 10.94 11.79 -16.67
N VAL A 435 10.19 11.45 -15.63
CA VAL A 435 10.17 10.10 -15.03
C VAL A 435 9.15 9.17 -15.69
N ALA A 436 7.97 9.70 -16.05
CA ALA A 436 6.82 8.87 -16.37
C ALA A 436 6.12 9.21 -17.70
N ASP A 437 6.71 10.10 -18.49
CA ASP A 437 6.28 10.29 -19.88
C ASP A 437 6.39 8.96 -20.63
N SER A 438 5.26 8.50 -21.15
CA SER A 438 5.07 7.23 -21.86
C SER A 438 5.40 5.96 -21.05
N LEU A 439 5.42 6.04 -19.71
CA LEU A 439 5.63 4.87 -18.86
C LEU A 439 4.33 4.08 -18.68
N GLY A 440 4.27 2.89 -19.26
CA GLY A 440 3.10 2.00 -19.22
C GLY A 440 1.97 2.49 -20.14
N VAL A 441 0.74 2.00 -19.88
CA VAL A 441 -0.46 2.29 -20.69
C VAL A 441 -1.49 3.10 -19.91
N ASN A 442 -2.27 3.94 -20.60
CA ASN A 442 -3.34 4.74 -20.00
C ASN A 442 -4.66 3.97 -19.96
N ALA A 443 -4.96 3.33 -18.83
CA ALA A 443 -6.18 2.55 -18.65
C ALA A 443 -7.48 3.38 -18.73
N PHE A 444 -7.41 4.72 -18.57
CA PHE A 444 -8.59 5.58 -18.69
C PHE A 444 -9.14 5.65 -20.12
N GLU A 445 -8.34 5.31 -21.13
CA GLU A 445 -8.77 5.29 -22.54
C GLU A 445 -9.87 4.25 -22.81
N LEU A 446 -9.99 3.21 -21.97
CA LEU A 446 -11.06 2.22 -22.05
C LEU A 446 -12.44 2.75 -21.62
N ASN A 447 -12.50 3.96 -21.06
CA ASN A 447 -13.73 4.67 -20.68
C ASN A 447 -14.70 3.86 -19.78
N LEU A 448 -14.16 3.07 -18.85
CA LEU A 448 -14.93 2.24 -17.93
C LEU A 448 -15.46 3.07 -16.74
N ALA A 449 -16.56 3.79 -16.95
CA ALA A 449 -17.11 4.74 -15.96
C ALA A 449 -17.39 4.14 -14.57
N ASN A 450 -17.81 2.87 -14.50
CA ASN A 450 -18.09 2.19 -13.22
C ASN A 450 -16.82 1.61 -12.55
N GLY A 451 -15.65 1.79 -13.17
CA GLY A 451 -14.39 1.15 -12.76
C GLY A 451 -14.23 -0.30 -13.23
N PHE A 452 -15.22 -0.84 -13.95
CA PHE A 452 -15.15 -2.17 -14.55
C PHE A 452 -15.99 -2.25 -15.83
N GLY A 453 -15.76 -3.28 -16.63
CA GLY A 453 -16.61 -3.61 -17.78
C GLY A 453 -16.19 -4.87 -18.52
N THR A 454 -17.05 -5.33 -19.43
CA THR A 454 -16.75 -6.47 -20.31
C THR A 454 -15.68 -6.10 -21.32
N VAL A 455 -14.72 -6.99 -21.52
CA VAL A 455 -13.62 -6.79 -22.47
C VAL A 455 -13.40 -8.00 -23.34
N THR A 456 -12.74 -7.77 -24.48
CA THR A 456 -12.13 -8.83 -25.29
C THR A 456 -10.61 -8.66 -25.26
N ILE A 457 -9.90 -9.78 -25.19
CA ILE A 457 -8.45 -9.82 -25.04
C ILE A 457 -7.90 -10.60 -26.22
N THR A 458 -6.92 -10.03 -26.92
CA THR A 458 -6.22 -10.68 -28.04
C THR A 458 -4.73 -10.62 -27.81
N VAL A 459 -4.03 -11.76 -27.89
CA VAL A 459 -2.57 -11.80 -27.78
C VAL A 459 -1.94 -11.16 -29.00
N GLN A 460 -0.93 -10.31 -28.79
CA GLN A 460 -0.16 -9.64 -29.84
C GLN A 460 1.19 -10.33 -30.04
N GLU A 461 1.79 -10.11 -31.22
CA GLU A 461 3.18 -10.48 -31.45
C GLU A 461 4.11 -9.56 -30.67
N GLY A 462 5.17 -10.12 -30.08
CA GLY A 462 6.14 -9.40 -29.27
C GLY A 462 6.17 -9.88 -27.82
N GLU A 463 7.16 -9.38 -27.11
CA GLU A 463 7.46 -9.76 -25.74
C GLU A 463 7.80 -8.50 -24.93
N HIS A 464 7.34 -8.46 -23.70
CA HIS A 464 7.58 -7.38 -22.77
C HIS A 464 8.56 -7.81 -21.68
N GLU A 465 9.47 -6.91 -21.33
CA GLU A 465 10.45 -7.13 -20.26
C GLU A 465 9.96 -6.52 -18.94
N PHE A 466 9.76 -7.37 -17.93
CA PHE A 466 9.35 -6.95 -16.60
C PHE A 466 10.56 -6.76 -15.66
N ALA A 467 10.54 -5.68 -14.89
CA ALA A 467 11.47 -5.48 -13.77
C ALA A 467 10.85 -6.03 -12.47
N SER A 468 11.01 -7.33 -12.23
CA SER A 468 10.57 -7.97 -10.98
C SER A 468 11.71 -8.05 -9.96
N THR A 469 11.42 -7.67 -8.71
CA THR A 469 12.36 -7.79 -7.59
C THR A 469 12.34 -9.15 -6.92
N GLN A 470 11.30 -9.96 -7.18
CA GLN A 470 11.13 -11.26 -6.54
C GLN A 470 10.52 -12.27 -7.53
N LEU A 471 11.24 -13.37 -7.77
CA LEU A 471 10.75 -14.48 -8.60
C LEU A 471 10.34 -15.72 -7.82
N GLY A 472 11.02 -16.00 -6.71
CA GLY A 472 10.63 -17.08 -5.80
C GLY A 472 9.33 -16.71 -5.11
N ASN A 473 8.24 -17.38 -5.49
CA ASN A 473 6.90 -16.98 -5.08
C ASN A 473 6.42 -17.65 -3.80
N THR A 474 6.87 -18.87 -3.51
CA THR A 474 6.42 -19.67 -2.37
C THR A 474 7.53 -19.84 -1.32
N MET A 475 7.19 -20.30 -0.12
CA MET A 475 8.18 -20.56 0.95
C MET A 475 8.92 -21.90 0.82
N MET A 476 8.53 -22.77 -0.12
CA MET A 476 9.18 -24.07 -0.33
C MET A 476 9.24 -24.96 0.92
N GLY A 477 8.24 -24.87 1.80
CA GLY A 477 8.19 -25.60 3.08
C GLY A 477 9.15 -25.08 4.16
N ARG A 478 9.87 -23.99 3.90
CA ARG A 478 10.78 -23.38 4.87
C ARG A 478 10.00 -22.59 5.91
N LYS A 479 10.40 -22.73 7.18
CA LYS A 479 9.84 -21.99 8.32
C LYS A 479 10.44 -20.57 8.42
N ILE A 480 10.27 -19.77 7.36
CA ILE A 480 10.76 -18.38 7.26
C ILE A 480 9.79 -17.41 7.98
N VAL A 481 8.49 -17.65 7.79
CA VAL A 481 7.42 -16.95 8.50
C VAL A 481 6.66 -17.95 9.35
N ASN A 482 6.62 -17.73 10.66
CA ASN A 482 5.80 -18.52 11.58
C ASN A 482 4.34 -18.03 11.50
N GLU A 483 3.41 -18.98 11.30
CA GLU A 483 1.97 -18.72 11.34
C GLU A 483 1.28 -19.68 12.31
N VAL A 484 0.26 -19.20 13.01
CA VAL A 484 -0.60 -19.99 13.91
C VAL A 484 -2.05 -19.53 13.77
N THR A 485 -3.01 -20.43 13.95
CA THR A 485 -4.43 -20.05 14.02
C THR A 485 -4.74 -19.39 15.36
N LEU A 486 -5.72 -18.49 15.40
CA LEU A 486 -6.16 -17.84 16.64
C LEU A 486 -6.59 -18.87 17.69
N ALA A 487 -7.27 -19.95 17.28
CA ALA A 487 -7.67 -21.02 18.16
C ALA A 487 -6.46 -21.70 18.84
N ASN A 488 -5.42 -22.05 18.08
CA ASN A 488 -4.21 -22.68 18.62
C ASN A 488 -3.40 -21.71 19.48
N PHE A 489 -3.31 -20.44 19.08
CA PHE A 489 -2.67 -19.38 19.86
C PHE A 489 -3.33 -19.20 21.23
N MET A 490 -4.67 -19.20 21.27
CA MET A 490 -5.43 -19.09 22.53
C MET A 490 -5.35 -20.35 23.39
N ALA A 491 -5.21 -21.52 22.78
CA ALA A 491 -5.10 -22.80 23.49
C ALA A 491 -3.74 -22.97 24.20
N ASP A 492 -2.67 -22.40 23.63
CA ASP A 492 -1.32 -22.40 24.22
C ASP A 492 -0.69 -21.00 24.18
N PRO A 493 -0.97 -20.14 25.18
CA PRO A 493 -0.38 -18.81 25.25
C PRO A 493 1.15 -18.80 25.46
N SER A 494 1.76 -19.93 25.84
CA SER A 494 3.20 -20.01 26.10
C SER A 494 4.04 -20.04 24.82
N GLY A 495 3.43 -20.40 23.69
CA GLY A 495 4.14 -20.56 22.43
C GLY A 495 4.86 -21.88 22.24
N ALA A 496 4.87 -22.77 23.23
CA ALA A 496 5.62 -24.03 23.18
C ALA A 496 5.20 -24.93 22.01
N SER A 497 3.91 -24.96 21.65
CA SER A 497 3.37 -25.82 20.58
C SER A 497 3.46 -25.23 19.16
N TRP A 498 3.69 -23.92 19.02
CA TRP A 498 3.61 -23.25 17.71
C TRP A 498 4.79 -22.33 17.37
N ASN A 499 5.62 -21.93 18.34
CA ASN A 499 6.85 -21.15 18.15
C ASN A 499 8.10 -21.94 18.55
N GLU A 500 8.22 -23.16 18.03
CA GLU A 500 9.38 -24.01 18.29
C GLU A 500 10.69 -23.34 17.84
N LYS A 501 11.69 -23.39 18.73
CA LYS A 501 13.05 -22.91 18.53
C LYS A 501 13.94 -24.05 18.05
N PRO A 502 14.84 -23.83 17.06
CA PRO A 502 15.78 -24.86 16.64
C PRO A 502 16.73 -25.22 17.78
N THR A 503 16.95 -26.51 17.94
CA THR A 503 17.84 -27.07 18.95
C THR A 503 18.88 -28.00 18.33
N PHE A 504 20.00 -28.17 19.00
CA PHE A 504 21.15 -28.95 18.56
C PHE A 504 21.54 -29.97 19.63
N HIS A 505 21.78 -31.20 19.21
CA HIS A 505 22.33 -32.23 20.09
C HIS A 505 23.82 -31.98 20.31
N THR A 506 24.22 -31.74 21.56
CA THR A 506 25.61 -31.59 21.97
C THR A 506 26.00 -32.67 22.97
N MET A 507 27.29 -32.82 23.27
CA MET A 507 27.76 -33.74 24.32
C MET A 507 27.17 -33.41 25.70
N ASP A 508 26.86 -32.13 25.96
CA ASP A 508 26.27 -31.68 27.23
C ASP A 508 24.72 -31.71 27.22
N GLY A 509 24.10 -32.31 26.20
CA GLY A 509 22.65 -32.33 26.01
C GLY A 509 22.16 -31.43 24.88
N VAL A 510 20.84 -31.22 24.82
CA VAL A 510 20.20 -30.39 23.79
C VAL A 510 20.39 -28.92 24.13
N LYS A 511 20.93 -28.14 23.20
CA LYS A 511 21.17 -26.69 23.34
C LYS A 511 20.43 -25.91 22.26
N THR A 512 20.04 -24.68 22.54
CA THR A 512 19.52 -23.73 21.54
C THR A 512 20.63 -23.23 20.62
N SER A 513 20.26 -22.57 19.52
CA SER A 513 21.22 -21.92 18.61
C SER A 513 22.09 -20.85 19.29
N ASN A 514 21.58 -20.20 20.35
CA ASN A 514 22.31 -19.19 21.10
C ASN A 514 23.33 -19.82 22.08
N GLU A 515 23.00 -20.98 22.65
CA GLU A 515 23.85 -21.70 23.60
C GLU A 515 24.93 -22.55 22.91
N ALA A 516 24.66 -23.01 21.68
CA ALA A 516 25.59 -23.78 20.87
C ALA A 516 26.64 -22.86 20.20
N ASN A 517 27.50 -22.23 21.01
CA ASN A 517 28.49 -21.25 20.55
C ASN A 517 29.92 -21.64 20.94
N LEU A 518 30.88 -21.49 20.02
CA LEU A 518 32.31 -21.69 20.25
C LEU A 518 33.04 -20.42 20.72
N TRP A 519 32.47 -19.25 20.45
CA TRP A 519 33.07 -17.95 20.77
C TRP A 519 32.56 -17.42 22.11
N ALA A 520 33.40 -16.63 22.78
CA ALA A 520 32.94 -15.86 23.94
C ALA A 520 31.92 -14.81 23.50
N ASN A 521 30.88 -14.60 24.31
CA ASN A 521 29.91 -13.55 24.06
C ASN A 521 30.55 -12.17 24.31
N HIS A 522 30.13 -11.18 23.51
CA HIS A 522 30.42 -9.78 23.78
C HIS A 522 29.52 -9.27 24.91
N ASP A 523 29.97 -8.22 25.60
CA ASP A 523 29.15 -7.53 26.61
C ASP A 523 28.05 -6.73 25.90
N HIS A 524 26.81 -7.17 26.08
CA HIS A 524 25.60 -6.53 25.55
C HIS A 524 24.75 -5.89 26.65
N GLU A 525 25.20 -5.87 27.91
CA GLU A 525 24.36 -5.49 29.06
C GLU A 525 24.72 -4.11 29.62
N THR A 526 25.98 -3.68 29.48
CA THR A 526 26.47 -2.43 30.11
C THR A 526 26.19 -1.16 29.33
N MET A 527 25.95 -1.27 28.02
CA MET A 527 25.71 -0.16 27.10
C MET A 527 24.29 -0.26 26.50
N HIS A 528 23.92 0.69 25.63
CA HIS A 528 22.71 0.55 24.82
C HIS A 528 22.78 -0.69 23.94
N MET A 529 21.66 -1.38 23.73
CA MET A 529 21.55 -2.49 22.79
C MET A 529 20.34 -2.28 21.88
N TRP A 530 20.61 -1.78 20.67
CA TRP A 530 19.56 -1.35 19.74
C TRP A 530 18.97 -2.54 18.99
N ASN A 531 17.67 -2.76 19.21
CA ASN A 531 16.92 -3.84 18.57
C ASN A 531 15.71 -3.31 17.81
N MET A 532 15.18 -4.17 16.94
CA MET A 532 13.95 -3.90 16.19
C MET A 532 13.03 -5.12 16.22
N SER A 533 11.77 -4.90 16.57
CA SER A 533 10.69 -5.89 16.49
C SER A 533 9.82 -5.62 15.26
N ILE A 534 9.43 -6.68 14.56
CA ILE A 534 8.49 -6.63 13.44
C ILE A 534 7.24 -7.48 13.78
N ASP A 535 6.09 -6.84 14.01
CA ASP A 535 4.82 -7.55 14.18
C ASP A 535 4.19 -7.87 12.81
N LEU A 536 4.22 -9.15 12.45
CA LEU A 536 3.69 -9.62 11.16
C LEU A 536 2.15 -9.60 11.10
N ASN A 537 1.44 -9.46 12.22
CA ASN A 537 -0.02 -9.25 12.20
C ASN A 537 -0.39 -7.85 11.73
N SER A 538 0.37 -6.85 12.19
CA SER A 538 0.17 -5.44 11.85
C SER A 538 0.79 -5.05 10.51
N CYS A 539 1.73 -5.84 9.99
CA CYS A 539 2.33 -5.61 8.68
C CYS A 539 1.35 -5.95 7.55
N THR A 540 0.80 -4.94 6.89
CA THR A 540 -0.07 -5.10 5.73
C THR A 540 0.67 -5.24 4.41
N GLY A 541 1.93 -4.82 4.33
CA GLY A 541 2.73 -4.82 3.09
C GLY A 541 2.71 -3.50 2.31
N CYS A 542 2.26 -2.39 2.89
CA CYS A 542 2.03 -1.10 2.20
C CYS A 542 3.26 -0.43 1.54
N GLY A 543 4.49 -0.80 1.93
CA GLY A 543 5.73 -0.25 1.32
C GLY A 543 6.19 1.11 1.84
N ALA A 544 5.42 1.79 2.71
CA ALA A 544 5.79 3.10 3.25
C ALA A 544 7.16 3.10 3.97
N CYS A 545 7.47 2.02 4.68
CA CYS A 545 8.75 1.83 5.36
C CYS A 545 9.95 1.72 4.40
N VAL A 546 9.74 1.26 3.16
CA VAL A 546 10.77 1.23 2.11
C VAL A 546 11.06 2.66 1.65
N ILE A 547 10.02 3.42 1.27
CA ILE A 547 10.17 4.81 0.82
C ILE A 547 10.81 5.69 1.90
N ALA A 548 10.36 5.57 3.15
CA ALA A 548 10.94 6.32 4.26
C ALA A 548 12.44 5.99 4.46
N CYS A 549 12.83 4.73 4.27
CA CYS A 549 14.24 4.34 4.31
C CYS A 549 15.04 4.98 3.17
N HIS A 550 14.46 5.08 1.96
CA HIS A 550 15.09 5.72 0.81
C HIS A 550 15.33 7.21 1.02
N MET A 551 14.28 7.91 1.44
CA MET A 551 14.30 9.36 1.68
C MET A 551 15.31 9.71 2.78
N GLU A 552 15.20 9.03 3.93
CA GLU A 552 16.05 9.31 5.09
C GLU A 552 17.53 9.04 4.81
N ASN A 553 17.82 7.98 4.06
CA ASN A 553 19.18 7.47 3.90
C ASN A 553 19.76 7.73 2.51
N ASN A 554 19.26 8.70 1.75
CA ASN A 554 19.79 9.10 0.44
C ASN A 554 20.01 7.92 -0.51
N VAL A 555 19.09 6.94 -0.52
CA VAL A 555 19.22 5.74 -1.34
C VAL A 555 18.91 6.10 -2.80
N PRO A 556 19.81 5.79 -3.76
CA PRO A 556 19.64 6.21 -5.14
C PRO A 556 18.54 5.42 -5.84
N VAL A 557 17.93 6.03 -6.86
CA VAL A 557 17.03 5.37 -7.80
C VAL A 557 17.83 4.75 -8.94
N VAL A 558 17.57 3.50 -9.31
CA VAL A 558 18.34 2.77 -10.32
C VAL A 558 17.61 2.62 -11.66
N GLY A 559 16.28 2.68 -11.67
CA GLY A 559 15.46 2.55 -12.88
C GLY A 559 15.20 1.11 -13.35
N LYS A 560 14.30 0.96 -14.32
CA LYS A 560 13.74 -0.34 -14.77
C LYS A 560 14.80 -1.38 -15.13
N ASP A 561 15.73 -1.04 -16.02
CA ASP A 561 16.75 -1.97 -16.52
C ASP A 561 17.63 -2.56 -15.41
N GLU A 562 17.99 -1.75 -14.41
CA GLU A 562 18.89 -2.20 -13.34
C GLU A 562 18.16 -3.00 -12.28
N ILE A 563 16.88 -2.72 -12.02
CA ILE A 563 16.03 -3.62 -11.23
C ILE A 563 15.89 -4.97 -11.94
N ARG A 564 15.65 -4.97 -13.25
CA ARG A 564 15.59 -6.19 -14.07
C ARG A 564 16.88 -7.02 -13.98
N ASN A 565 18.03 -6.37 -13.78
CA ASN A 565 19.32 -7.01 -13.58
C ASN A 565 19.62 -7.43 -12.11
N PHE A 566 18.63 -7.36 -11.21
CA PHE A 566 18.77 -7.63 -9.76
C PHE A 566 19.78 -6.71 -9.06
N ARG A 567 19.77 -5.43 -9.45
CA ARG A 567 20.63 -4.38 -8.89
C ARG A 567 19.82 -3.26 -8.25
N ASP A 568 18.63 -3.60 -7.75
CA ASP A 568 17.80 -2.71 -6.95
C ASP A 568 18.59 -2.16 -5.76
N MET A 569 18.29 -0.95 -5.35
CA MET A 569 18.90 -0.33 -4.18
C MET A 569 17.85 -0.16 -3.09
N HIS A 570 17.32 -1.27 -2.56
CA HIS A 570 16.43 -1.24 -1.38
C HIS A 570 17.15 -1.77 -0.13
N TRP A 571 17.29 -0.94 0.90
CA TRP A 571 17.91 -1.34 2.19
C TRP A 571 16.99 -2.17 3.07
N LEU A 572 15.69 -1.99 2.87
CA LEU A 572 14.60 -2.75 3.44
C LEU A 572 13.75 -3.19 2.24
N ARG A 573 13.50 -4.49 2.11
CA ARG A 573 12.54 -5.04 1.15
C ARG A 573 11.36 -5.65 1.90
N ILE A 574 10.22 -5.76 1.23
CA ILE A 574 9.09 -6.53 1.72
C ILE A 574 9.01 -7.77 0.86
N ASP A 575 9.23 -8.94 1.46
CA ASP A 575 9.08 -10.21 0.78
C ASP A 575 7.61 -10.62 0.83
N ARG A 576 7.12 -11.20 -0.27
CA ARG A 576 5.74 -11.70 -0.39
C ARG A 576 5.77 -13.18 -0.69
N TYR A 577 5.17 -14.01 0.16
CA TYR A 577 5.08 -15.44 -0.08
C TYR A 577 3.63 -15.87 -0.33
N TYR A 578 3.43 -16.63 -1.40
CA TYR A 578 2.21 -17.36 -1.68
C TYR A 578 2.28 -18.76 -1.08
N SER A 579 1.13 -19.26 -0.59
CA SER A 579 0.98 -20.67 -0.29
C SER A 579 0.93 -21.51 -1.58
N SER A 580 1.41 -22.74 -1.48
CA SER A 580 1.31 -23.77 -2.51
C SER A 580 0.28 -24.81 -2.07
N ASP A 581 -0.47 -25.37 -3.02
CA ASP A 581 -1.38 -26.49 -2.76
C ASP A 581 -0.62 -27.82 -2.58
N MET A 582 0.66 -27.87 -2.97
CA MET A 582 1.59 -28.96 -2.67
C MET A 582 2.18 -28.80 -1.27
N THR A 583 2.03 -29.83 -0.44
CA THR A 583 2.55 -29.92 0.94
C THR A 583 3.28 -31.24 1.14
N ASP A 584 4.07 -31.38 2.20
CA ASP A 584 4.74 -32.65 2.50
C ASP A 584 3.75 -33.80 2.68
N ALA A 585 2.61 -33.56 3.35
CA ALA A 585 1.55 -34.56 3.54
C ALA A 585 0.91 -34.98 2.21
N ARG A 586 0.65 -34.03 1.31
CA ARG A 586 0.09 -34.32 -0.02
C ARG A 586 1.08 -35.07 -0.91
N ALA A 587 2.37 -34.72 -0.84
CA ALA A 587 3.41 -35.41 -1.58
C ALA A 587 3.55 -36.87 -1.15
N GLU A 588 3.36 -37.15 0.15
CA GLU A 588 3.30 -38.52 0.67
C GLU A 588 2.05 -39.27 0.16
N GLU A 589 0.88 -38.63 0.19
CA GLU A 589 -0.37 -39.21 -0.33
C GLU A 589 -0.30 -39.52 -1.83
N GLU A 590 0.27 -38.62 -2.62
CA GLU A 590 0.44 -38.77 -4.07
C GLU A 590 1.69 -39.60 -4.45
N ASN A 591 2.45 -40.08 -3.47
CA ASN A 591 3.69 -40.85 -3.64
C ASN A 591 4.71 -40.18 -4.58
N LEU A 592 4.89 -38.86 -4.43
CA LEU A 592 5.80 -38.06 -5.24
C LEU A 592 7.24 -38.16 -4.73
N GLY A 593 8.19 -38.29 -5.67
CA GLY A 593 9.61 -38.18 -5.36
C GLY A 593 9.98 -36.76 -4.90
N ALA A 594 11.13 -36.62 -4.22
CA ALA A 594 11.57 -35.33 -3.70
C ALA A 594 11.69 -34.24 -4.79
N ILE A 595 12.16 -34.60 -5.99
CA ILE A 595 12.32 -33.67 -7.11
C ILE A 595 10.96 -33.13 -7.56
N ASP A 596 10.00 -34.03 -7.83
CA ASP A 596 8.66 -33.65 -8.29
C ASP A 596 7.90 -32.87 -7.22
N LYS A 597 8.06 -33.24 -5.95
CA LYS A 597 7.53 -32.49 -4.81
C LYS A 597 8.01 -31.05 -4.83
N TYR A 598 9.32 -30.83 -4.86
CA TYR A 598 9.86 -29.46 -4.83
C TYR A 598 9.49 -28.68 -6.08
N ALA A 599 9.49 -29.29 -7.27
CA ALA A 599 9.03 -28.63 -8.49
C ALA A 599 7.57 -28.16 -8.38
N ALA A 600 6.68 -28.98 -7.80
CA ALA A 600 5.30 -28.60 -7.56
C ALA A 600 5.13 -27.55 -6.46
N MET A 601 6.00 -27.53 -5.44
CA MET A 601 5.96 -26.52 -4.36
C MET A 601 6.34 -25.11 -4.82
N GLU A 602 7.06 -24.96 -5.94
CA GLU A 602 7.37 -23.65 -6.53
C GLU A 602 6.13 -22.98 -7.13
N VAL A 603 5.10 -23.76 -7.47
CA VAL A 603 3.86 -23.30 -8.10
C VAL A 603 2.88 -22.82 -7.01
N PRO A 604 2.51 -21.53 -7.00
CA PRO A 604 1.48 -21.03 -6.09
C PRO A 604 0.13 -21.72 -6.32
N GLY A 605 -0.66 -21.90 -5.26
CA GLY A 605 -2.04 -22.36 -5.38
C GLY A 605 -2.92 -21.40 -6.18
N GLU A 606 -4.06 -21.87 -6.67
CA GLU A 606 -4.97 -21.02 -7.50
C GLU A 606 -5.58 -19.85 -6.70
N SER A 607 -5.79 -20.06 -5.40
CA SER A 607 -6.26 -19.04 -4.45
C SER A 607 -5.30 -19.02 -3.25
N PRO A 608 -4.06 -18.53 -3.44
CA PRO A 608 -3.03 -18.69 -2.43
C PRO A 608 -3.29 -17.75 -1.26
N GLU A 609 -2.87 -18.19 -0.08
CA GLU A 609 -2.69 -17.31 1.06
C GLU A 609 -1.44 -16.45 0.82
N VAL A 610 -1.45 -15.23 1.35
CA VAL A 610 -0.34 -14.28 1.18
C VAL A 610 0.22 -13.92 2.55
N VAL A 611 1.53 -13.88 2.66
CA VAL A 611 2.21 -13.30 3.83
C VAL A 611 3.30 -12.33 3.40
N PHE A 612 3.36 -11.20 4.11
CA PHE A 612 4.36 -10.16 3.92
C PHE A 612 5.37 -10.21 5.05
N GLN A 613 6.65 -10.09 4.71
CA GLN A 613 7.73 -10.01 5.69
C GLN A 613 8.72 -8.91 5.30
N PRO A 614 8.79 -7.80 6.06
CA PRO A 614 9.84 -6.82 5.91
C PRO A 614 11.20 -7.41 6.29
N VAL A 615 12.15 -7.41 5.36
CA VAL A 615 13.51 -7.92 5.55
C VAL A 615 14.52 -6.81 5.27
N MET A 616 15.25 -6.45 6.33
CA MET A 616 16.35 -5.48 6.31
C MET A 616 17.64 -6.13 6.85
N CYS A 617 18.73 -5.36 6.99
CA CYS A 617 19.88 -5.83 7.74
C CYS A 617 19.47 -6.20 9.17
N GLN A 618 19.78 -7.42 9.57
CA GLN A 618 19.38 -7.96 10.88
C GLN A 618 20.34 -7.56 12.01
N HIS A 619 21.43 -6.84 11.69
CA HIS A 619 22.47 -6.41 12.64
C HIS A 619 22.95 -7.56 13.54
N CYS A 620 23.26 -8.70 12.92
CA CYS A 620 23.79 -9.91 13.56
C CYS A 620 24.94 -9.60 14.54
N ASN A 621 24.93 -10.23 15.72
CA ASN A 621 26.08 -10.20 16.62
C ASN A 621 27.21 -11.08 16.05
N HIS A 622 26.87 -12.31 15.66
CA HIS A 622 27.78 -13.17 14.90
C HIS A 622 27.62 -12.88 13.41
N ALA A 623 28.11 -11.71 12.99
CA ALA A 623 27.91 -11.21 11.63
C ALA A 623 28.86 -11.88 10.61
N PRO A 624 28.37 -12.81 9.75
CA PRO A 624 29.22 -13.45 8.74
C PRO A 624 29.72 -12.45 7.68
N CYS A 625 29.03 -11.32 7.52
CA CYS A 625 29.41 -10.28 6.58
C CYS A 625 30.60 -9.43 7.06
N GLU A 626 30.96 -9.46 8.35
CA GLU A 626 32.08 -8.70 8.91
C GLU A 626 33.42 -9.40 8.69
N THR A 627 33.50 -10.68 9.07
CA THR A 627 34.74 -11.48 9.05
C THR A 627 35.34 -11.67 7.66
N VAL A 628 34.52 -11.51 6.60
CA VAL A 628 34.93 -11.62 5.20
C VAL A 628 35.38 -10.30 4.57
N CYS A 629 35.33 -9.18 5.31
CA CYS A 629 35.76 -7.89 4.78
C CYS A 629 37.28 -7.69 4.96
N PRO A 630 38.09 -7.70 3.88
CA PRO A 630 39.55 -7.67 4.00
C PRO A 630 40.12 -6.33 4.47
N VAL A 631 39.29 -5.26 4.47
CA VAL A 631 39.72 -3.89 4.78
C VAL A 631 39.06 -3.33 6.04
N GLY A 632 38.25 -4.14 6.75
CA GLY A 632 37.55 -3.69 7.95
C GLY A 632 36.53 -2.58 7.69
N ALA A 633 35.89 -2.56 6.52
CA ALA A 633 34.86 -1.57 6.19
C ALA A 633 33.53 -1.83 6.92
N THR A 634 33.34 -3.03 7.45
CA THR A 634 32.20 -3.37 8.29
C THR A 634 32.69 -3.98 9.59
N VAL A 635 32.20 -3.46 10.71
CA VAL A 635 32.63 -3.80 12.07
C VAL A 635 31.45 -3.69 13.02
N HIS A 636 31.49 -4.44 14.10
CA HIS A 636 30.49 -4.36 15.16
C HIS A 636 30.79 -3.21 16.14
N SER A 637 29.75 -2.48 16.55
CA SER A 637 29.84 -1.50 17.64
C SER A 637 29.59 -2.16 18.99
N ARG A 638 29.93 -1.48 20.09
CA ARG A 638 29.57 -1.94 21.44
C ARG A 638 28.07 -1.88 21.74
N GLU A 639 27.27 -1.28 20.83
CA GLU A 639 25.83 -1.10 21.00
C GLU A 639 24.98 -2.06 20.14
N GLY A 640 25.59 -3.17 19.69
CA GLY A 640 24.90 -4.18 18.88
C GLY A 640 24.72 -3.81 17.40
N LEU A 641 25.35 -2.72 16.94
CA LEU A 641 25.18 -2.25 15.56
C LEU A 641 26.33 -2.74 14.67
N ASN A 642 25.98 -3.41 13.58
CA ASN A 642 26.91 -3.54 12.46
C ASN A 642 27.10 -2.17 11.77
N HIS A 643 28.28 -1.58 11.89
CA HIS A 643 28.65 -0.35 11.20
C HIS A 643 29.13 -0.66 9.77
N MET A 644 28.77 0.21 8.82
CA MET A 644 29.27 0.16 7.44
C MET A 644 29.97 1.48 7.12
N ALA A 645 31.29 1.48 7.11
CA ALA A 645 32.09 2.63 6.73
C ALA A 645 32.21 2.71 5.20
N TYR A 646 31.36 3.53 4.57
CA TYR A 646 31.26 3.66 3.12
C TYR A 646 32.59 4.02 2.44
N ASN A 647 33.38 4.90 3.07
CA ASN A 647 34.67 5.37 2.58
C ASN A 647 35.80 4.33 2.65
N ARG A 648 35.65 3.27 3.46
CA ARG A 648 36.64 2.19 3.58
C ARG A 648 36.37 1.03 2.64
N CYS A 649 35.15 0.93 2.11
CA CYS A 649 34.75 -0.15 1.22
C CYS A 649 35.49 -0.05 -0.12
N ILE A 650 36.20 -1.13 -0.49
CA ILE A 650 36.89 -1.25 -1.78
C ILE A 650 36.12 -2.09 -2.81
N GLY A 651 34.88 -2.47 -2.51
CA GLY A 651 33.99 -3.12 -3.48
C GLY A 651 34.28 -4.59 -3.81
N THR A 652 34.87 -5.37 -2.90
CA THR A 652 35.09 -6.82 -3.13
C THR A 652 33.80 -7.63 -3.19
N ARG A 653 32.70 -7.11 -2.61
CA ARG A 653 31.35 -7.69 -2.59
C ARG A 653 31.15 -8.99 -1.79
N TYR A 654 32.20 -9.55 -1.19
CA TYR A 654 32.09 -10.80 -0.42
C TYR A 654 31.10 -10.70 0.76
N CYS A 655 30.99 -9.54 1.41
CA CYS A 655 30.03 -9.31 2.48
C CYS A 655 28.56 -9.52 2.06
N ALA A 656 28.22 -9.35 0.76
CA ALA A 656 26.89 -9.66 0.26
C ALA A 656 26.67 -11.18 0.09
N ASN A 657 27.68 -11.91 -0.37
CA ASN A 657 27.59 -13.37 -0.53
C ASN A 657 27.38 -14.06 0.82
N ASN A 658 28.17 -13.67 1.83
CA ASN A 658 28.16 -14.32 3.14
C ASN A 658 26.98 -13.91 4.03
N CYS A 659 26.26 -12.82 3.69
CA CYS A 659 25.05 -12.45 4.39
C CYS A 659 23.92 -13.44 4.04
N PRO A 660 23.36 -14.21 4.98
CA PRO A 660 22.32 -15.20 4.66
C PRO A 660 21.04 -14.53 4.15
N TYR A 661 20.74 -13.33 4.66
CA TYR A 661 19.55 -12.56 4.28
C TYR A 661 19.66 -11.82 2.94
N LYS A 662 20.86 -11.72 2.35
CA LYS A 662 21.12 -11.00 1.09
C LYS A 662 20.56 -9.57 1.08
N VAL A 663 20.89 -8.78 2.11
CA VAL A 663 20.41 -7.39 2.36
C VAL A 663 21.51 -6.33 2.26
N ARG A 664 22.69 -6.71 1.76
CA ARG A 664 23.74 -5.77 1.36
C ARG A 664 23.48 -5.37 -0.10
N ARG A 665 23.50 -4.07 -0.41
CA ARG A 665 23.26 -3.54 -1.76
C ARG A 665 24.51 -2.85 -2.28
N PHE A 666 24.82 -3.02 -3.56
CA PHE A 666 26.08 -2.55 -4.14
C PHE A 666 25.85 -1.42 -5.13
N ASN A 667 26.61 -0.34 -5.02
CA ASN A 667 26.60 0.73 -6.00
C ASN A 667 27.36 0.33 -7.26
N TRP A 668 26.66 -0.26 -8.22
CA TRP A 668 27.22 -0.67 -9.51
C TRP A 668 27.70 0.53 -10.34
N PHE A 669 26.98 1.64 -10.29
CA PHE A 669 27.28 2.86 -11.03
C PHE A 669 27.53 4.03 -10.09
N ASN A 670 28.00 5.14 -10.67
CA ASN A 670 28.02 6.42 -9.99
C ASN A 670 26.67 7.12 -10.17
N TYR A 671 25.68 6.80 -9.33
CA TYR A 671 24.33 7.38 -9.42
C TYR A 671 24.30 8.91 -9.22
N GLN A 672 25.38 9.52 -8.71
CA GLN A 672 25.49 10.97 -8.53
C GLN A 672 25.91 11.74 -9.79
N LYS A 673 26.46 11.06 -10.81
CA LYS A 673 27.05 11.74 -11.98
C LYS A 673 26.82 11.02 -13.31
N ASN A 674 26.39 9.77 -13.29
CA ASN A 674 26.18 9.03 -14.52
C ASN A 674 24.89 9.50 -15.20
N GLU A 675 25.04 10.01 -16.42
CA GLU A 675 23.98 10.61 -17.25
C GLU A 675 22.79 9.66 -17.47
N ARG A 676 23.01 8.35 -17.43
CA ARG A 676 21.93 7.35 -17.53
C ARG A 676 20.84 7.54 -16.48
N PHE A 677 21.17 8.10 -15.32
CA PHE A 677 20.23 8.25 -14.21
C PHE A 677 19.81 9.69 -13.93
N THR A 678 20.13 10.65 -14.81
CA THR A 678 19.80 12.07 -14.63
C THR A 678 18.29 12.31 -14.52
N GLY A 679 17.47 11.50 -15.21
CA GLY A 679 16.01 11.63 -15.18
C GLY A 679 15.35 11.23 -13.86
N VAL A 680 16.04 10.44 -13.01
CA VAL A 680 15.43 9.79 -11.84
C VAL A 680 16.15 10.06 -10.52
N ASN A 681 17.44 10.45 -10.54
CA ASN A 681 18.20 10.70 -9.32
C ASN A 681 18.21 12.18 -8.92
N PRO A 682 17.71 12.52 -7.71
CA PRO A 682 17.70 13.90 -7.23
C PRO A 682 19.10 14.49 -7.06
N ALA A 683 20.12 13.65 -6.85
CA ALA A 683 21.50 14.10 -6.70
C ALA A 683 22.10 14.78 -7.95
N GLN A 684 21.48 14.64 -9.12
CA GLN A 684 21.95 15.18 -10.39
C GLN A 684 21.21 16.46 -10.82
N ASP A 685 20.20 16.89 -10.08
CA ASP A 685 19.43 18.10 -10.34
C ASP A 685 19.71 19.16 -9.26
N ASP A 686 19.82 20.43 -9.66
CA ASP A 686 20.16 21.52 -8.72
C ASP A 686 19.11 21.69 -7.62
N PHE A 687 17.83 21.59 -7.98
CA PHE A 687 16.73 21.64 -7.01
C PHE A 687 16.52 20.28 -6.34
N GLY A 688 16.67 19.19 -7.08
CA GLY A 688 16.56 17.82 -6.56
C GLY A 688 17.52 17.54 -5.40
N ARG A 689 18.71 18.15 -5.40
CA ARG A 689 19.69 17.99 -4.31
C ARG A 689 19.21 18.49 -2.94
N MET A 690 18.17 19.33 -2.89
CA MET A 690 17.56 19.78 -1.64
C MET A 690 16.84 18.66 -0.88
N VAL A 691 16.50 17.57 -1.57
CA VAL A 691 15.83 16.40 -0.99
C VAL A 691 16.80 15.51 -0.20
N LEU A 692 18.12 15.64 -0.44
CA LEU A 692 19.13 14.81 0.19
C LEU A 692 19.30 15.19 1.66
N ASN A 693 19.22 14.20 2.55
CA ASN A 693 19.51 14.36 3.97
C ASN A 693 20.98 14.76 4.17
N PRO A 694 21.27 15.93 4.76
CA PRO A 694 22.65 16.41 4.94
C PRO A 694 23.45 15.56 5.94
N ASP A 695 22.78 14.82 6.84
CA ASP A 695 23.42 14.03 7.88
C ASP A 695 23.83 12.62 7.42
N VAL A 696 23.48 12.24 6.18
CA VAL A 696 23.78 10.93 5.61
C VAL A 696 24.64 11.07 4.37
N THR A 697 25.76 10.35 4.33
CA THR A 697 26.64 10.32 3.16
C THR A 697 25.86 9.89 1.91
N VAL A 698 26.00 10.64 0.80
CA VAL A 698 25.60 10.17 -0.53
C VAL A 698 26.73 9.32 -1.08
N ARG A 699 26.45 8.05 -1.42
CA ARG A 699 27.52 7.08 -1.72
C ARG A 699 28.02 7.21 -3.15
N ALA A 700 29.29 6.86 -3.32
CA ALA A 700 29.94 6.76 -4.64
C ALA A 700 29.82 5.34 -5.21
N ARG A 701 30.25 5.17 -6.46
CA ARG A 701 30.38 3.86 -7.12
C ARG A 701 31.30 2.92 -6.34
N GLY A 702 31.01 1.62 -6.39
CA GLY A 702 31.91 0.58 -5.90
C GLY A 702 31.80 0.32 -4.40
N VAL A 703 30.80 0.88 -3.73
CA VAL A 703 30.61 0.82 -2.29
C VAL A 703 29.37 0.00 -1.95
N MET A 704 29.48 -0.83 -0.90
CA MET A 704 28.35 -1.55 -0.32
C MET A 704 27.54 -0.66 0.63
N GLU A 705 26.24 -0.90 0.64
CA GLU A 705 25.26 -0.29 1.50
C GLU A 705 24.42 -1.34 2.22
N LYS A 706 23.74 -0.91 3.27
CA LYS A 706 22.76 -1.68 4.02
C LYS A 706 21.96 -0.76 4.93
N CYS A 707 20.84 -1.26 5.44
CA CYS A 707 20.19 -0.67 6.60
C CYS A 707 21.20 -0.49 7.75
N THR A 708 21.24 0.70 8.33
CA THR A 708 22.14 1.09 9.43
C THR A 708 21.39 1.27 10.75
N MET A 709 20.11 0.88 10.82
CA MET A 709 19.19 1.27 11.88
C MET A 709 19.12 2.80 12.06
N CYS A 710 19.20 3.55 10.95
CA CYS A 710 19.20 5.02 10.92
C CYS A 710 20.18 5.62 11.94
N ILE A 711 21.45 5.19 11.88
CA ILE A 711 22.49 5.57 12.83
C ILE A 711 22.59 7.08 13.08
N GLN A 712 22.34 7.90 12.06
CA GLN A 712 22.28 9.37 12.17
C GLN A 712 21.25 9.83 13.22
N ARG A 713 20.08 9.18 13.29
CA ARG A 713 19.04 9.47 14.28
C ARG A 713 19.43 8.95 15.67
N ILE A 714 20.07 7.79 15.74
CA ILE A 714 20.63 7.25 17.00
C ILE A 714 21.64 8.25 17.59
N GLN A 715 22.58 8.74 16.78
CA GLN A 715 23.59 9.69 17.24
C GLN A 715 22.96 11.03 17.66
N TYR A 716 21.96 11.52 16.91
CA TYR A 716 21.23 12.74 17.27
C TYR A 716 20.51 12.58 18.62
N GLY A 717 19.72 11.51 18.80
CA GLY A 717 19.01 11.27 20.06
C GLY A 717 19.94 11.12 21.26
N LYS A 718 21.07 10.42 21.09
CA LYS A 718 22.13 10.33 22.11
C LYS A 718 22.79 11.66 22.42
N LEU A 719 22.99 12.51 21.40
CA LEU A 719 23.56 13.84 21.58
C LEU A 719 22.64 14.72 22.41
N GLU A 720 21.34 14.74 22.09
CA GLU A 720 20.35 15.55 22.81
C GLU A 720 20.19 15.10 24.26
N ALA A 721 20.12 13.79 24.51
CA ALA A 721 20.08 13.24 25.87
C ALA A 721 21.34 13.62 26.67
N LYS A 722 22.52 13.53 26.04
CA LYS A 722 23.80 13.93 26.67
C LYS A 722 23.84 15.42 26.99
N LYS A 723 23.35 16.30 26.10
CA LYS A 723 23.25 17.75 26.36
C LYS A 723 22.32 18.05 27.53
N ALA A 724 21.23 17.30 27.65
CA ALA A 724 20.28 17.40 28.75
C ALA A 724 20.80 16.79 30.08
N GLY A 725 21.92 16.06 30.04
CA GLY A 725 22.45 15.36 31.21
C GLY A 725 21.57 14.20 31.68
N GLN A 726 20.81 13.59 30.76
CA GLN A 726 19.85 12.52 31.06
C GLN A 726 20.12 11.28 30.18
N PRO A 727 19.71 10.07 30.62
CA PRO A 727 19.68 8.90 29.77
C PRO A 727 18.75 9.09 28.57
N VAL A 728 18.99 8.33 27.49
CA VAL A 728 18.05 8.29 26.35
C VAL A 728 16.75 7.62 26.81
N ALA A 729 15.64 8.34 26.74
CA ALA A 729 14.32 7.79 27.03
C ALA A 729 13.81 6.89 25.90
N ASP A 730 12.99 5.89 26.23
CA ASP A 730 12.28 5.10 25.21
C ASP A 730 11.41 6.02 24.34
N GLY A 731 11.43 5.80 23.03
CA GLY A 731 10.72 6.65 22.07
C GLY A 731 11.25 8.07 21.89
N ALA A 732 12.38 8.46 22.50
CA ALA A 732 12.99 9.80 22.30
C ALA A 732 13.35 10.07 20.83
N PHE A 733 13.63 9.02 20.07
CA PHE A 733 13.73 9.03 18.62
C PHE A 733 13.33 7.65 18.09
N THR A 734 13.11 7.54 16.78
CA THR A 734 12.91 6.25 16.13
C THR A 734 13.48 6.23 14.72
N THR A 735 13.60 5.04 14.13
CA THR A 735 14.05 4.85 12.75
C THR A 735 13.01 5.34 11.75
N ALA A 736 13.43 5.76 10.55
CA ALA A 736 12.50 6.24 9.53
C ALA A 736 11.46 5.20 9.11
N CYS A 737 11.85 3.92 9.03
CA CYS A 737 10.93 2.83 8.72
C CYS A 737 9.89 2.61 9.83
N ALA A 738 10.26 2.78 11.10
CA ALA A 738 9.31 2.68 12.22
C ALA A 738 8.37 3.89 12.28
N GLN A 739 8.89 5.11 12.09
CA GLN A 739 8.07 6.33 12.08
C GLN A 739 7.03 6.35 10.97
N ALA A 740 7.38 5.85 9.78
CA ALA A 740 6.48 5.82 8.62
C ALA A 740 5.51 4.62 8.63
N CYS A 741 5.71 3.65 9.52
CA CYS A 741 4.83 2.50 9.66
C CYS A 741 3.60 2.90 10.47
N ASP A 742 2.57 3.39 9.78
CA ASP A 742 1.30 3.82 10.36
C ASP A 742 0.66 2.75 11.25
N THR A 743 0.77 1.47 10.89
CA THR A 743 0.25 0.34 11.67
C THR A 743 1.00 0.03 12.96
N GLY A 744 2.17 0.63 13.19
CA GLY A 744 3.03 0.28 14.33
C GLY A 744 3.66 -1.11 14.23
N ALA A 745 3.71 -1.73 13.04
CA ALA A 745 4.32 -3.04 12.86
C ALA A 745 5.83 -3.07 13.16
N ILE A 746 6.54 -1.94 13.05
CA ILE A 746 7.97 -1.85 13.31
C ILE A 746 8.20 -1.06 14.60
N THR A 747 8.75 -1.72 15.61
CA THR A 747 9.12 -1.10 16.89
C THR A 747 10.62 -1.12 17.03
N PHE A 748 11.24 0.03 17.28
CA PHE A 748 12.69 0.18 17.45
C PHE A 748 12.98 0.83 18.79
N GLY A 749 14.04 0.37 19.47
CA GLY A 749 14.47 0.96 20.73
C GLY A 749 15.66 0.24 21.35
N ASP A 750 15.97 0.62 22.57
CA ASP A 750 16.98 -0.05 23.40
C ASP A 750 16.34 -1.18 24.21
N VAL A 751 16.84 -2.40 24.02
CA VAL A 751 16.32 -3.60 24.70
C VAL A 751 16.80 -3.72 26.14
N ASN A 752 17.86 -2.99 26.51
CA ASN A 752 18.38 -2.96 27.89
C ASN A 752 17.58 -2.00 28.78
N THR A 753 16.83 -1.07 28.19
CA THR A 753 15.90 -0.21 28.93
C THR A 753 14.71 -1.03 29.42
N ALA A 754 14.61 -1.19 30.74
CA ALA A 754 13.54 -1.95 31.37
C ALA A 754 12.14 -1.39 31.00
N GLY A 755 11.26 -2.27 30.53
CA GLY A 755 9.89 -1.90 30.14
C GLY A 755 9.79 -1.15 28.81
N SER A 756 10.87 -1.00 28.04
CA SER A 756 10.80 -0.39 26.71
C SER A 756 9.91 -1.22 25.79
N SER A 757 9.27 -0.55 24.82
CA SER A 757 8.33 -1.22 23.90
C SER A 757 8.99 -2.37 23.13
N VAL A 758 10.28 -2.25 22.78
CA VAL A 758 11.03 -3.31 22.12
C VAL A 758 11.39 -4.46 23.07
N GLN A 759 11.68 -4.18 24.36
CA GLN A 759 11.95 -5.23 25.34
C GLN A 759 10.69 -6.06 25.62
N VAL A 760 9.54 -5.40 25.76
CA VAL A 760 8.24 -6.07 25.89
C VAL A 760 7.99 -6.98 24.69
N ALA A 761 8.20 -6.47 23.47
CA ALA A 761 8.03 -7.27 22.26
C ALA A 761 9.03 -8.44 22.16
N LYS A 762 10.26 -8.29 22.64
CA LYS A 762 11.26 -9.37 22.64
C LYS A 762 10.84 -10.53 23.54
N ASN A 763 10.21 -10.21 24.67
CA ASN A 763 9.76 -11.16 25.68
C ASN A 763 8.36 -11.75 25.38
N ASP A 764 7.69 -11.32 24.30
CA ASP A 764 6.44 -11.91 23.83
C ASP A 764 6.68 -13.36 23.36
N ALA A 765 5.78 -14.28 23.71
CA ALA A 765 5.86 -15.69 23.31
C ALA A 765 5.88 -15.88 21.78
N ARG A 766 5.40 -14.90 21.01
CA ARG A 766 5.43 -14.88 19.54
C ARG A 766 6.79 -14.57 18.95
N SER A 767 7.73 -14.07 19.74
CA SER A 767 9.03 -13.57 19.29
C SER A 767 9.89 -14.68 18.69
N TYR A 768 10.44 -14.47 17.49
CA TYR A 768 11.40 -15.34 16.85
C TYR A 768 12.37 -14.60 15.94
N HIS A 769 13.55 -15.17 15.73
CA HIS A 769 14.52 -14.64 14.80
C HIS A 769 14.44 -15.39 13.46
N LEU A 770 14.76 -14.67 12.39
CA LEU A 770 14.81 -15.25 11.06
C LEU A 770 16.11 -16.06 10.89
N LEU A 771 15.99 -17.32 10.49
CA LEU A 771 17.09 -18.27 10.31
C LEU A 771 17.89 -18.52 11.60
N GLU A 772 17.19 -18.79 12.71
CA GLU A 772 17.80 -19.10 14.01
C GLU A 772 18.81 -20.25 13.94
N GLU A 773 18.57 -21.23 13.06
CA GLU A 773 19.42 -22.39 12.82
C GLU A 773 20.83 -22.04 12.31
N VAL A 774 21.03 -20.84 11.74
CA VAL A 774 22.34 -20.39 11.26
C VAL A 774 23.23 -19.87 12.40
N GLY A 775 22.64 -19.49 13.54
CA GLY A 775 23.39 -19.02 14.70
C GLY A 775 23.98 -17.60 14.56
N THR A 776 23.37 -16.72 13.74
CA THR A 776 23.89 -15.34 13.56
C THR A 776 23.53 -14.36 14.68
N GLN A 777 22.65 -14.77 15.61
CA GLN A 777 22.18 -13.96 16.75
C GLN A 777 21.76 -12.53 16.35
N PRO A 778 20.68 -12.36 15.55
CA PRO A 778 20.27 -11.06 15.03
C PRO A 778 19.63 -10.15 16.07
N SER A 779 19.82 -8.83 15.91
CA SER A 779 19.17 -7.79 16.74
C SER A 779 17.77 -7.42 16.25
N VAL A 780 17.37 -7.94 15.09
CA VAL A 780 16.00 -7.87 14.59
C VAL A 780 15.29 -9.20 14.89
N PHE A 781 14.05 -9.10 15.36
CA PHE A 781 13.17 -10.25 15.60
C PHE A 781 11.75 -9.95 15.11
N TYR A 782 11.02 -11.01 14.87
CA TYR A 782 9.69 -11.02 14.28
C TYR A 782 8.69 -11.59 15.28
N GLN A 783 7.44 -11.17 15.19
CA GLN A 783 6.35 -11.82 15.90
C GLN A 783 5.66 -12.82 14.97
N THR A 784 5.41 -14.03 15.49
CA THR A 784 4.59 -15.04 14.82
C THR A 784 3.24 -14.46 14.41
N LYS A 785 2.83 -14.69 13.16
CA LYS A 785 1.56 -14.19 12.62
C LYS A 785 0.42 -15.09 13.12
N VAL A 786 -0.62 -14.48 13.69
CA VAL A 786 -1.83 -15.15 14.17
C VAL A 786 -2.94 -14.89 13.16
N ARG A 787 -3.58 -15.95 12.65
CA ARG A 787 -4.65 -15.85 11.66
C ARG A 787 -5.98 -16.18 12.30
N ASN A 788 -6.99 -15.32 12.12
CA ASN A 788 -8.34 -15.57 12.66
C ASN A 788 -9.14 -16.46 11.70
N ARG A 789 -8.67 -17.70 11.55
CA ARG A 789 -9.32 -18.75 10.76
C ARG A 789 -10.30 -19.50 11.68
N ALA A 790 -11.51 -19.72 11.17
CA ALA A 790 -12.57 -20.45 11.87
C ALA A 790 -12.68 -21.85 11.28
#